data_AF-A0A6A6LXI5-F1
#
_entry.id   AF-A0A6A6LXI5-F1
#
_cell.length_a   1.000
_cell.length_b   1.000
_cell.length_c   1.000
_cell.angle_alpha   90.00
_cell.angle_beta   90.00
_cell.angle_gamma   90.00
#
_symmetry.space_group_name_H-M   'P 1'
#
loop_
_entity.id
_entity.type
_entity.pdbx_description
1 polymer ?
#
loop_
_entity_poly.entity_id
_entity_poly.type
_entity_poly.pdbx_seq_one_letter_code
_entity_poly.pdbx_strand_id
1 'polypeptide(L)'
;MKKNWSRQAQAMLFKAVLLVCLLVCLAASQDLSFRYNGFRSANLSVDGIAEITSSGLLRLTNDTKQEKGHAFFPNPITFKNTNGSVFTFSTTFVFAIVPEIASISGHGIAFVIAPTKGLPGSLPSQYLGLFNKTNNGNDTNHVFAVELDTIYSSEFDDINDNHVGIDINGLTSEESAPAGYHTNSSGRLANLTLASSQPMQIWVEYDGTQKQLNITLAAINMGKPSIPLLSVALDLSPYLLDTMYVGFSSSTGSVLTSHYVLGWSYNMNGQAQALDLAQLPKLPRIGPKERSKFLTIGVPTISVSVVFIVISGLVYFIRRKRKFAEVLEDWERDYGPHRFKYKDLYIATKGFRDKELLGSGGFGRVYRGVLPSSKIEIAVKKVSHETRQGMKVFVAEIVSIGRLRHRNLVTLLGYCRRKGELLLVYDYMLNGSLDKYLDVKASNVLLDGELNGRLGDFGLARLYDHGTDPQTTHVVGTLGYLAPEHTRTGKATTKTDVYAFGTFLLEVACGRRPIERTEQAEDAILLDWVFSFWVKGEIIEARDQNLGPDYIPEEVELVLKLGLLCSHSVPEVRPSMRQVLHFLDRDIPLPELSSLGLSASGLTFAHPEETTTRSRRGWPVIGHLHLLAGSQPPHIILGNLADQMGPIFTIKLGVHRALVVNSWELARDCLTTNDKAFANRPKALAMEILGYNYYLFGTSPYGEYWRQICKIVTLEIVVGKRFVECNKGDEGRDSDDDWRSALRDFFKLMGKFVVSDAFPFLRWLDFGGDEKEMKKTAKELDNIIGGWLHEHKQKRASGVVYKGGGEDFMDVLLSILQDAKELSNRDVDTINKSTCLAIILAASDTTSVTLTWTLSFLLNNRRVLKKAQQELDTLVGIERQVKESDMKDLVYLQAIIKESFRLYPAAPLSVPHESIEDCSVGGYHIPAGTRLIVNVSKIHRDSRVWLNPSEFIPERFLTTHKDVDVKGQNFELLPFGSGRRMCPGVSFALQVLNLPLATLLHSFEIETPSGQPVDMSESAGMTNLRANPVDVLLTPRLPPPLYAATN
;
A
#
# COMPACT_ATOMS: atom_id res chain seq x y z
N MET A 1 88.97 11.03 -46.53
CA MET A 1 89.51 9.66 -46.75
C MET A 1 88.53 8.68 -46.12
N LYS A 2 87.88 7.71 -46.76
CA LYS A 2 87.98 7.12 -48.09
C LYS A 2 86.56 6.74 -48.55
N LYS A 3 86.16 7.41 -49.63
CA LYS A 3 85.25 6.91 -50.66
C LYS A 3 85.74 5.55 -51.20
N ASN A 4 84.79 4.79 -51.74
CA ASN A 4 84.97 3.75 -52.79
C ASN A 4 85.35 2.34 -52.35
N TRP A 5 84.38 1.57 -51.84
CA TRP A 5 84.33 0.10 -52.04
C TRP A 5 82.93 -0.45 -52.39
N SER A 6 81.90 0.38 -52.65
CA SER A 6 80.53 -0.15 -52.83
C SER A 6 80.09 -0.42 -54.29
N ARG A 7 80.81 0.06 -55.31
CA ARG A 7 80.35 -0.06 -56.72
C ARG A 7 80.55 -1.44 -57.35
N GLN A 8 81.43 -2.30 -56.82
CA GLN A 8 81.52 -3.71 -57.22
C GLN A 8 80.63 -4.63 -56.38
N ALA A 9 80.35 -4.26 -55.12
CA ALA A 9 79.38 -4.96 -54.29
C ALA A 9 77.94 -4.73 -54.78
N GLN A 10 77.61 -3.53 -55.28
CA GLN A 10 76.26 -3.20 -55.78
C GLN A 10 75.91 -3.91 -57.09
N ALA A 11 76.87 -4.25 -57.97
CA ALA A 11 76.62 -5.01 -59.19
C ALA A 11 76.51 -6.53 -58.94
N MET A 12 77.21 -7.05 -57.94
CA MET A 12 77.08 -8.44 -57.45
C MET A 12 75.81 -8.63 -56.64
N LEU A 13 75.41 -7.63 -55.84
CA LEU A 13 74.16 -7.62 -55.09
C LEU A 13 72.95 -7.47 -56.02
N PHE A 14 73.03 -6.70 -57.11
CA PHE A 14 71.93 -6.59 -58.08
C PHE A 14 71.75 -7.88 -58.90
N LYS A 15 72.84 -8.58 -59.25
CA LYS A 15 72.78 -9.91 -59.90
C LYS A 15 72.40 -11.03 -58.94
N ALA A 16 72.81 -10.96 -57.67
CA ALA A 16 72.36 -11.88 -56.62
C ALA A 16 70.91 -11.64 -56.23
N VAL A 17 70.42 -10.40 -56.21
CA VAL A 17 69.01 -10.06 -55.98
C VAL A 17 68.17 -10.42 -57.22
N LEU A 18 68.67 -10.28 -58.45
CA LEU A 18 67.96 -10.79 -59.64
C LEU A 18 67.93 -12.32 -59.67
N LEU A 19 69.00 -13.00 -59.24
CA LEU A 19 69.07 -14.46 -59.16
C LEU A 19 68.26 -15.01 -57.99
N VAL A 20 68.15 -14.28 -56.87
CA VAL A 20 67.24 -14.58 -55.75
C VAL A 20 65.79 -14.28 -56.12
N CYS A 21 65.51 -13.28 -56.97
CA CYS A 21 64.18 -13.04 -57.53
C CYS A 21 63.81 -13.99 -58.68
N LEU A 22 64.78 -14.64 -59.35
CA LEU A 22 64.57 -15.63 -60.42
C LEU A 22 64.63 -17.09 -59.92
N LEU A 23 65.26 -17.36 -58.77
CA LEU A 23 65.23 -18.68 -58.10
C LEU A 23 64.02 -18.88 -57.17
N VAL A 24 63.21 -17.84 -56.96
CA VAL A 24 61.89 -17.96 -56.28
C VAL A 24 60.79 -18.40 -57.25
N CYS A 25 61.08 -18.46 -58.56
CA CYS A 25 60.17 -18.97 -59.58
C CYS A 25 60.77 -20.19 -60.28
N LEU A 26 60.72 -21.36 -59.63
CA LEU A 26 60.43 -22.68 -60.22
C LEU A 26 60.62 -23.76 -59.12
N ALA A 27 59.60 -24.59 -58.94
CA ALA A 27 59.48 -25.72 -58.00
C ALA A 27 59.03 -25.42 -56.55
N ALA A 28 57.73 -25.15 -56.39
CA ALA A 28 56.83 -25.92 -55.53
C ALA A 28 55.42 -25.37 -55.75
N SER A 29 54.42 -26.24 -55.93
CA SER A 29 53.06 -25.89 -55.53
C SER A 29 53.16 -25.30 -54.13
N GLN A 30 52.79 -24.04 -53.92
CA GLN A 30 52.65 -23.59 -52.54
C GLN A 30 51.59 -24.51 -51.92
N ASP A 31 52.00 -25.37 -50.99
CA ASP A 31 51.11 -26.05 -50.07
C ASP A 31 50.40 -24.95 -49.28
N LEU A 32 49.36 -24.40 -49.89
CA LEU A 32 48.62 -23.28 -49.34
C LEU A 32 47.82 -23.84 -48.18
N SER A 33 48.40 -23.69 -47.00
CA SER A 33 47.79 -24.01 -45.72
C SER A 33 47.58 -22.72 -44.95
N PHE A 34 46.37 -22.52 -44.43
CA PHE A 34 46.11 -21.47 -43.45
C PHE A 34 45.22 -21.99 -42.32
N ARG A 35 45.31 -21.29 -41.18
CA ARG A 35 44.54 -21.60 -39.98
C ARG A 35 44.19 -20.32 -39.24
N TYR A 36 42.90 -20.11 -39.05
CA TYR A 36 42.32 -19.01 -38.30
C TYR A 36 41.57 -19.57 -37.09
N ASN A 37 42.16 -19.48 -35.90
CA ASN A 37 41.45 -19.73 -34.64
C ASN A 37 40.75 -18.43 -34.20
N GLY A 38 39.81 -17.94 -35.02
CA GLY A 38 39.27 -16.59 -34.95
C GLY A 38 39.93 -15.62 -35.95
N PHE A 39 39.25 -14.51 -36.20
CA PHE A 39 39.49 -13.64 -37.36
C PHE A 39 40.01 -12.23 -37.04
N ARG A 40 40.34 -11.91 -35.78
CA ARG A 40 40.77 -10.53 -35.37
C ARG A 40 41.94 -9.97 -36.19
N SER A 41 42.81 -10.84 -36.67
CA SER A 41 43.98 -10.48 -37.48
C SER A 41 43.98 -11.20 -38.82
N ALA A 42 42.83 -11.79 -39.22
CA ALA A 42 42.70 -12.45 -40.50
C ALA A 42 42.50 -11.40 -41.60
N ASN A 43 43.29 -11.51 -42.66
CA ASN A 43 43.15 -10.66 -43.84
C ASN A 43 42.20 -11.35 -44.81
N LEU A 44 40.89 -11.16 -44.64
CA LEU A 44 39.86 -11.69 -45.53
C LEU A 44 39.26 -10.59 -46.40
N SER A 45 38.91 -10.95 -47.64
CA SER A 45 38.11 -10.09 -48.52
C SER A 45 36.64 -10.28 -48.17
N VAL A 46 36.06 -9.31 -47.48
CA VAL A 46 34.63 -9.31 -47.12
C VAL A 46 33.84 -8.41 -48.08
N ASP A 47 32.63 -8.84 -48.42
CA ASP A 47 31.69 -8.12 -49.29
C ASP A 47 30.24 -8.30 -48.78
N GLY A 48 29.34 -7.41 -49.19
CA GLY A 48 27.98 -7.32 -48.69
C GLY A 48 27.93 -6.89 -47.22
N ILE A 49 27.08 -7.55 -46.41
CA ILE A 49 26.91 -7.26 -44.98
C ILE A 49 27.88 -8.05 -44.06
N ALA A 50 28.81 -8.80 -44.64
CA ALA A 50 29.78 -9.59 -43.88
C ALA A 50 30.79 -8.69 -43.17
N GLU A 51 31.09 -8.98 -41.89
CA GLU A 51 32.07 -8.26 -41.10
C GLU A 51 32.88 -9.16 -40.18
N ILE A 52 34.07 -8.70 -39.80
CA ILE A 52 34.83 -9.28 -38.69
C ILE A 52 34.53 -8.47 -37.43
N THR A 53 33.87 -9.09 -36.47
CA THR A 53 33.51 -8.44 -35.20
C THR A 53 34.77 -8.12 -34.38
N SER A 54 34.67 -7.14 -33.48
CA SER A 54 35.75 -6.83 -32.52
C SER A 54 36.15 -8.01 -31.63
N SER A 55 35.24 -8.98 -31.43
CA SER A 55 35.50 -10.20 -30.69
C SER A 55 36.35 -11.22 -31.45
N GLY A 56 36.44 -11.09 -32.78
CA GLY A 56 37.15 -12.01 -33.67
C GLY A 56 36.25 -13.01 -34.42
N LEU A 57 34.92 -12.90 -34.32
CA LEU A 57 34.00 -13.70 -35.15
C LEU A 57 33.95 -13.14 -36.57
N LEU A 58 33.92 -14.03 -37.56
CA LEU A 58 33.47 -13.68 -38.91
C LEU A 58 31.95 -13.82 -38.96
N ARG A 59 31.24 -12.70 -39.07
CA ARG A 59 29.79 -12.64 -39.18
C ARG A 59 29.45 -12.41 -40.65
N LEU A 60 28.88 -13.41 -41.32
CA LEU A 60 28.53 -13.32 -42.74
C LEU A 60 27.22 -12.55 -42.94
N THR A 61 26.29 -12.65 -42.01
CA THR A 61 24.99 -11.97 -42.06
C THR A 61 24.58 -11.47 -40.67
N ASN A 62 23.75 -10.42 -40.62
CA ASN A 62 23.30 -9.75 -39.40
C ASN A 62 21.75 -9.68 -39.35
N ASP A 63 21.21 -8.68 -38.67
CA ASP A 63 19.78 -8.40 -38.50
C ASP A 63 19.16 -7.55 -39.63
N THR A 64 19.85 -7.38 -40.76
CA THR A 64 19.29 -6.73 -41.95
C THR A 64 18.50 -7.74 -42.79
N LYS A 65 17.33 -7.34 -43.31
CA LYS A 65 16.47 -8.20 -44.16
C LYS A 65 16.92 -8.16 -45.62
N GLN A 66 16.80 -9.29 -46.31
CA GLN A 66 17.05 -9.42 -47.76
C GLN A 66 18.43 -8.89 -48.20
N GLU A 67 19.45 -9.20 -47.42
CA GLU A 67 20.84 -8.91 -47.72
C GLU A 67 21.68 -10.19 -47.85
N LYS A 68 22.89 -10.05 -48.38
CA LYS A 68 23.86 -11.14 -48.54
C LYS A 68 25.23 -10.72 -48.05
N GLY A 69 26.04 -11.68 -47.63
CA GLY A 69 27.40 -11.41 -47.23
C GLY A 69 28.35 -12.52 -47.65
N HIS A 70 29.55 -12.10 -48.00
CA HIS A 70 30.60 -12.97 -48.50
C HIS A 70 31.90 -12.71 -47.78
N ALA A 71 32.68 -13.78 -47.56
CA ALA A 71 34.03 -13.66 -47.03
C ALA A 71 34.95 -14.65 -47.73
N PHE A 72 35.91 -14.13 -48.47
CA PHE A 72 36.85 -14.93 -49.26
C PHE A 72 38.29 -14.79 -48.77
N PHE A 73 39.05 -15.87 -48.89
CA PHE A 73 40.51 -15.79 -48.80
C PHE A 73 41.01 -14.83 -49.90
N PRO A 74 41.91 -13.89 -49.59
CA PRO A 74 42.14 -12.73 -50.45
C PRO A 74 42.82 -13.06 -51.77
N ASN A 75 43.60 -14.15 -51.82
CA ASN A 75 44.39 -14.57 -52.97
C ASN A 75 43.75 -15.80 -53.65
N PRO A 76 43.79 -15.90 -54.99
CA PRO A 76 43.31 -17.09 -55.69
C PRO A 76 44.23 -18.27 -55.42
N ILE A 77 43.64 -19.47 -55.44
CA ILE A 77 44.28 -20.77 -55.19
C ILE A 77 44.29 -21.55 -56.51
N THR A 78 45.40 -22.19 -56.83
CA THR A 78 45.51 -23.09 -57.98
C THR A 78 44.88 -24.45 -57.64
N PHE A 79 43.85 -24.84 -58.37
CA PHE A 79 43.11 -26.08 -58.14
C PHE A 79 43.47 -27.21 -59.10
N LYS A 80 44.02 -26.91 -60.28
CA LYS A 80 44.34 -27.94 -61.29
C LYS A 80 45.83 -28.19 -61.42
N ASN A 81 46.19 -29.44 -61.64
CA ASN A 81 47.54 -29.82 -62.02
C ASN A 81 47.78 -29.60 -63.53
N THR A 82 49.02 -29.83 -63.99
CA THR A 82 49.40 -29.70 -65.41
C THR A 82 48.64 -30.63 -66.35
N ASN A 83 47.98 -31.66 -65.81
CA ASN A 83 47.21 -32.65 -66.56
C ASN A 83 45.70 -32.33 -66.55
N GLY A 84 45.29 -31.19 -65.98
CA GLY A 84 43.90 -30.72 -65.92
C GLY A 84 43.06 -31.34 -64.80
N SER A 85 43.60 -32.23 -63.97
CA SER A 85 42.87 -32.82 -62.84
C SER A 85 42.98 -31.96 -61.58
N VAL A 86 41.94 -31.96 -60.76
CA VAL A 86 41.90 -31.17 -59.52
C VAL A 86 42.79 -31.78 -58.44
N PHE A 87 43.52 -30.93 -57.71
CA PHE A 87 44.34 -31.32 -56.56
C PHE A 87 43.49 -31.79 -55.38
N THR A 88 44.05 -32.67 -54.56
CA THR A 88 43.45 -33.01 -53.27
C THR A 88 43.42 -31.77 -52.39
N PHE A 89 42.29 -31.47 -51.74
CA PHE A 89 42.21 -30.38 -50.79
C PHE A 89 41.35 -30.75 -49.61
N SER A 90 41.55 -30.05 -48.50
CA SER A 90 40.68 -30.17 -47.35
C SER A 90 40.48 -28.83 -46.64
N THR A 91 39.29 -28.68 -46.07
CA THR A 91 38.91 -27.51 -45.29
C THR A 91 38.11 -27.95 -44.08
N THR A 92 38.32 -27.29 -42.95
CA THR A 92 37.49 -27.45 -41.77
C THR A 92 37.18 -26.10 -41.16
N PHE A 93 35.94 -25.90 -40.76
CA PHE A 93 35.51 -24.67 -40.12
C PHE A 93 34.47 -24.94 -39.05
N VAL A 94 34.46 -24.07 -38.05
CA VAL A 94 33.44 -24.06 -37.01
C VAL A 94 32.47 -22.95 -37.32
N PHE A 95 31.19 -23.28 -37.46
CA PHE A 95 30.13 -22.33 -37.76
C PHE A 95 29.01 -22.38 -36.71
N ALA A 96 28.17 -21.36 -36.71
CA ALA A 96 26.90 -21.37 -36.01
C ALA A 96 25.87 -20.52 -36.75
N ILE A 97 24.65 -21.05 -36.85
CA ILE A 97 23.48 -20.36 -37.38
C ILE A 97 22.62 -19.94 -36.20
N VAL A 98 22.44 -18.63 -36.02
CA VAL A 98 21.78 -18.05 -34.85
C VAL A 98 20.53 -17.29 -35.29
N PRO A 99 19.33 -17.89 -35.22
CA PRO A 99 18.09 -17.20 -35.52
C PRO A 99 17.75 -16.14 -34.46
N GLU A 100 17.12 -15.04 -34.87
CA GLU A 100 16.65 -14.00 -33.93
C GLU A 100 15.49 -14.50 -33.06
N ILE A 101 14.57 -15.24 -33.67
CA ILE A 101 13.42 -15.84 -33.01
C ILE A 101 13.68 -17.34 -32.88
N ALA A 102 13.77 -17.82 -31.63
CA ALA A 102 13.91 -19.26 -31.37
C ALA A 102 12.73 -20.01 -32.01
N SER A 103 13.05 -21.03 -32.83
CA SER A 103 12.13 -21.88 -33.63
C SER A 103 11.85 -21.46 -35.08
N ILE A 104 12.36 -20.33 -35.58
CA ILE A 104 12.22 -19.96 -37.00
C ILE A 104 13.60 -19.53 -37.53
N SER A 105 14.15 -20.28 -38.49
CA SER A 105 15.44 -19.96 -39.11
C SER A 105 15.27 -19.18 -40.42
N GLY A 106 16.31 -18.43 -40.79
CA GLY A 106 16.52 -17.86 -42.12
C GLY A 106 17.23 -18.85 -43.05
N HIS A 107 17.70 -18.39 -44.21
CA HIS A 107 18.45 -19.22 -45.17
C HIS A 107 19.85 -19.53 -44.66
N GLY A 108 20.46 -20.62 -45.13
CA GLY A 108 21.71 -21.16 -44.59
C GLY A 108 23.03 -20.44 -44.89
N ILE A 109 24.12 -21.20 -44.78
CA ILE A 109 25.50 -20.81 -45.05
C ILE A 109 26.15 -21.82 -46.00
N ALA A 110 26.96 -21.34 -46.94
CA ALA A 110 27.71 -22.18 -47.87
C ALA A 110 29.22 -21.93 -47.77
N PHE A 111 30.02 -23.00 -47.78
CA PHE A 111 31.43 -22.93 -48.17
C PHE A 111 31.51 -22.96 -49.70
N VAL A 112 32.30 -22.07 -50.30
CA VAL A 112 32.24 -21.82 -51.74
C VAL A 112 33.63 -21.78 -52.36
N ILE A 113 33.76 -22.39 -53.54
CA ILE A 113 34.87 -22.24 -54.47
C ILE A 113 34.33 -21.57 -55.73
N ALA A 114 34.83 -20.38 -56.07
CA ALA A 114 34.28 -19.55 -57.14
C ALA A 114 35.38 -18.81 -57.94
N PRO A 115 35.13 -18.43 -59.21
CA PRO A 115 36.13 -17.74 -60.04
C PRO A 115 36.39 -16.29 -59.59
N THR A 116 35.44 -15.69 -58.87
CA THR A 116 35.53 -14.30 -58.40
C THR A 116 35.14 -14.18 -56.92
N LYS A 117 35.67 -13.15 -56.26
CA LYS A 117 35.28 -12.77 -54.88
C LYS A 117 33.96 -11.98 -54.93
N GLY A 118 33.10 -12.13 -53.92
CA GLY A 118 31.86 -11.34 -53.77
C GLY A 118 30.69 -11.70 -54.69
N LEU A 119 30.86 -12.66 -55.61
CA LEU A 119 29.81 -13.24 -56.46
C LEU A 119 28.82 -12.18 -57.02
N PRO A 120 29.30 -11.29 -57.90
CA PRO A 120 28.53 -10.14 -58.36
C PRO A 120 27.25 -10.57 -59.08
N GLY A 121 26.13 -9.93 -58.74
CA GLY A 121 24.82 -10.25 -59.31
C GLY A 121 24.05 -11.37 -58.61
N SER A 122 24.60 -11.98 -57.55
CA SER A 122 23.87 -12.91 -56.68
C SER A 122 22.73 -12.23 -55.92
N LEU A 123 21.70 -12.98 -55.56
CA LEU A 123 20.53 -12.52 -54.83
C LEU A 123 20.51 -13.06 -53.38
N PRO A 124 19.87 -12.33 -52.44
CA PRO A 124 19.65 -12.78 -51.07
C PRO A 124 18.53 -13.84 -51.01
N SER A 125 18.06 -14.17 -49.80
CA SER A 125 17.02 -15.19 -49.56
C SER A 125 17.43 -16.59 -50.06
N GLN A 126 16.54 -17.32 -50.75
CA GLN A 126 16.73 -18.72 -51.14
C GLN A 126 17.97 -18.99 -52.01
N TYR A 127 18.61 -17.95 -52.56
CA TYR A 127 19.79 -18.11 -53.40
C TYR A 127 21.12 -18.22 -52.65
N LEU A 128 21.11 -18.19 -51.30
CA LEU A 128 22.29 -18.23 -50.41
C LEU A 128 23.39 -17.18 -50.70
N GLY A 129 23.08 -16.16 -51.50
CA GLY A 129 24.08 -15.22 -52.02
C GLY A 129 25.00 -15.81 -53.08
N LEU A 130 24.66 -16.97 -53.67
CA LEU A 130 25.48 -17.65 -54.69
C LEU A 130 25.05 -17.30 -56.11
N PHE A 131 23.74 -17.40 -56.37
CA PHE A 131 23.16 -17.29 -57.71
C PHE A 131 22.04 -16.25 -57.75
N ASN A 132 21.43 -16.12 -58.92
CA ASN A 132 20.23 -15.36 -59.16
C ASN A 132 19.31 -16.15 -60.09
N LYS A 133 18.12 -15.61 -60.33
CA LYS A 133 17.09 -16.25 -61.18
C LYS A 133 17.57 -16.61 -62.59
N THR A 134 18.55 -15.91 -63.14
CA THR A 134 19.02 -16.08 -64.52
C THR A 134 20.25 -16.95 -64.67
N ASN A 135 21.03 -17.16 -63.60
CA ASN A 135 22.24 -17.98 -63.65
C ASN A 135 22.20 -19.24 -62.78
N ASN A 136 21.16 -19.47 -61.96
CA ASN A 136 21.03 -20.71 -61.20
C ASN A 136 20.97 -21.92 -62.16
N GLY A 137 21.93 -22.85 -62.03
CA GLY A 137 22.05 -24.03 -62.89
C GLY A 137 22.78 -23.80 -64.22
N ASN A 138 23.47 -22.66 -64.37
CA ASN A 138 24.25 -22.37 -65.58
C ASN A 138 25.67 -22.95 -65.51
N ASP A 139 26.00 -23.86 -66.42
CA ASP A 139 27.29 -24.56 -66.48
C ASP A 139 28.52 -23.64 -66.57
N THR A 140 28.34 -22.38 -67.02
CA THR A 140 29.43 -21.39 -67.11
C THR A 140 29.74 -20.66 -65.80
N ASN A 141 29.00 -20.94 -64.72
CA ASN A 141 29.23 -20.29 -63.42
C ASN A 141 30.57 -20.69 -62.80
N HIS A 142 30.99 -21.95 -62.99
CA HIS A 142 32.15 -22.54 -62.33
C HIS A 142 32.12 -22.36 -60.81
N VAL A 143 30.99 -22.66 -60.16
CA VAL A 143 30.83 -22.55 -58.70
C VAL A 143 30.63 -23.94 -58.12
N PHE A 144 31.43 -24.26 -57.10
CA PHE A 144 31.22 -25.40 -56.23
C PHE A 144 30.90 -24.90 -54.83
N ALA A 145 29.84 -25.41 -54.21
CA ALA A 145 29.49 -25.07 -52.85
C ALA A 145 29.10 -26.30 -52.03
N VAL A 146 29.41 -26.24 -50.73
CA VAL A 146 28.83 -27.12 -49.73
C VAL A 146 27.91 -26.28 -48.88
N GLU A 147 26.61 -26.49 -49.05
CA GLU A 147 25.58 -25.74 -48.37
C GLU A 147 25.13 -26.41 -47.07
N LEU A 148 24.78 -25.56 -46.11
CA LEU A 148 24.20 -25.91 -44.83
C LEU A 148 22.88 -25.17 -44.73
N ASP A 149 21.84 -25.71 -45.38
CA ASP A 149 20.56 -25.02 -45.51
C ASP A 149 19.57 -25.37 -44.40
N THR A 150 18.81 -24.34 -44.00
CA THR A 150 17.87 -24.36 -42.88
C THR A 150 16.45 -23.94 -43.28
N ILE A 151 16.18 -23.88 -44.57
CA ILE A 151 14.85 -23.64 -45.14
C ILE A 151 14.58 -24.69 -46.20
N TYR A 152 13.33 -25.13 -46.30
CA TYR A 152 12.88 -26.03 -47.36
C TYR A 152 12.39 -25.23 -48.56
N SER A 153 13.06 -25.37 -49.69
CA SER A 153 12.78 -24.74 -50.98
C SER A 153 12.41 -25.80 -52.00
N SER A 154 11.12 -26.00 -52.23
CA SER A 154 10.63 -26.99 -53.20
C SER A 154 11.06 -26.71 -54.65
N GLU A 155 11.51 -25.49 -54.95
CA GLU A 155 12.01 -25.11 -56.28
C GLU A 155 13.45 -25.60 -56.55
N PHE A 156 14.17 -26.04 -55.52
CA PHE A 156 15.55 -26.55 -55.62
C PHE A 156 15.68 -28.03 -55.27
N ASP A 157 14.54 -28.72 -55.08
CA ASP A 157 14.46 -30.14 -54.71
C ASP A 157 15.10 -30.49 -53.35
N ASP A 158 15.04 -29.55 -52.39
CA ASP A 158 15.53 -29.76 -51.03
C ASP A 158 14.88 -30.99 -50.38
N ILE A 159 15.67 -31.76 -49.62
CA ILE A 159 15.17 -32.97 -48.95
C ILE A 159 14.41 -32.68 -47.65
N ASN A 160 14.70 -31.54 -46.99
CA ASN A 160 14.04 -31.00 -45.79
C ASN A 160 14.61 -29.61 -45.44
N ASP A 161 14.10 -28.99 -44.37
CA ASP A 161 14.51 -27.67 -43.86
C ASP A 161 15.75 -27.69 -42.94
N ASN A 162 16.58 -28.74 -42.99
CA ASN A 162 17.76 -28.91 -42.15
C ASN A 162 18.74 -29.95 -42.74
N HIS A 163 19.43 -29.59 -43.81
CA HIS A 163 20.27 -30.52 -44.58
C HIS A 163 21.63 -29.94 -44.96
N VAL A 164 22.52 -30.84 -45.37
CA VAL A 164 23.82 -30.52 -45.98
C VAL A 164 23.78 -30.96 -47.44
N GLY A 165 24.13 -30.05 -48.34
CA GLY A 165 24.05 -30.24 -49.79
C GLY A 165 25.38 -30.00 -50.50
N ILE A 166 25.56 -30.65 -51.65
CA ILE A 166 26.68 -30.42 -52.58
C ILE A 166 26.14 -29.77 -53.85
N ASP A 167 26.48 -28.51 -54.04
CA ASP A 167 25.95 -27.68 -55.11
C ASP A 167 27.02 -27.41 -56.18
N ILE A 168 26.67 -27.66 -57.43
CA ILE A 168 27.53 -27.38 -58.59
C ILE A 168 26.76 -26.50 -59.56
N ASN A 169 27.25 -25.27 -59.77
CA ASN A 169 26.69 -24.29 -60.72
C ASN A 169 25.22 -23.87 -60.50
N GLY A 170 24.50 -24.46 -59.54
CA GLY A 170 23.15 -24.10 -59.11
C GLY A 170 22.86 -24.66 -57.71
N LEU A 171 21.66 -24.39 -57.19
CA LEU A 171 21.21 -24.76 -55.83
C LEU A 171 20.50 -26.12 -55.75
N THR A 172 20.34 -26.80 -56.89
CA THR A 172 19.87 -28.19 -56.85
C THR A 172 21.08 -29.06 -56.52
N SER A 173 21.12 -29.58 -55.31
CA SER A 173 22.22 -30.41 -54.82
C SER A 173 22.40 -31.70 -55.63
N GLU A 174 23.63 -32.00 -56.01
CA GLU A 174 24.03 -33.27 -56.61
C GLU A 174 23.85 -34.44 -55.63
N GLU A 175 24.16 -34.22 -54.36
CA GLU A 175 23.87 -35.14 -53.27
C GLU A 175 23.62 -34.35 -51.98
N SER A 176 22.62 -34.76 -51.21
CA SER A 176 22.26 -34.12 -49.94
C SER A 176 21.88 -35.15 -48.87
N ALA A 177 22.11 -34.79 -47.61
CA ALA A 177 21.73 -35.59 -46.45
C ALA A 177 21.21 -34.72 -45.30
N PRO A 178 20.24 -35.21 -44.49
CA PRO A 178 19.80 -34.50 -43.30
C PRO A 178 20.98 -34.22 -42.37
N ALA A 179 21.04 -33.02 -41.78
CA ALA A 179 22.18 -32.64 -40.96
C ALA A 179 22.31 -33.56 -39.73
N GLY A 180 23.48 -34.19 -39.59
CA GLY A 180 23.75 -35.14 -38.53
C GLY A 180 25.13 -35.77 -38.63
N TYR A 181 25.41 -36.73 -37.74
CA TYR A 181 26.66 -37.48 -37.76
C TYR A 181 26.46 -38.92 -37.30
N HIS A 182 27.23 -39.84 -37.85
CA HIS A 182 27.18 -41.24 -37.42
C HIS A 182 28.00 -41.43 -36.14
N THR A 183 27.38 -42.06 -35.14
CA THR A 183 28.03 -42.36 -33.86
C THR A 183 28.98 -43.55 -33.99
N ASN A 184 30.23 -43.39 -33.53
CA ASN A 184 31.28 -44.40 -33.68
C ASN A 184 30.97 -45.76 -33.00
N SER A 185 30.05 -45.80 -32.03
CA SER A 185 29.70 -47.00 -31.26
C SER A 185 28.54 -47.81 -31.83
N SER A 186 27.66 -47.22 -32.65
CA SER A 186 26.45 -47.90 -33.14
C SER A 186 26.10 -47.65 -34.61
N GLY A 187 26.87 -46.83 -35.34
CA GLY A 187 26.62 -46.50 -36.75
C GLY A 187 25.33 -45.70 -37.00
N ARG A 188 24.59 -45.36 -35.92
CA ARG A 188 23.31 -44.67 -35.99
C ARG A 188 23.54 -43.18 -36.23
N LEU A 189 22.75 -42.60 -37.14
CA LEU A 189 22.74 -41.16 -37.40
C LEU A 189 22.19 -40.41 -36.17
N ALA A 190 23.02 -39.55 -35.59
CA ALA A 190 22.63 -38.58 -34.58
C ALA A 190 22.29 -37.26 -35.29
N ASN A 191 21.02 -36.88 -35.27
CA ASN A 191 20.53 -35.68 -35.94
C ASN A 191 21.10 -34.42 -35.26
N LEU A 192 21.45 -33.44 -36.07
CA LEU A 192 21.87 -32.10 -35.64
C LEU A 192 20.90 -31.07 -36.23
N THR A 193 20.56 -30.06 -35.43
CA THR A 193 19.80 -28.90 -35.92
C THR A 193 20.77 -27.77 -36.22
N LEU A 194 20.97 -27.47 -37.50
CA LEU A 194 21.92 -26.45 -37.97
C LEU A 194 21.65 -25.07 -37.33
N ALA A 195 20.38 -24.67 -37.26
CA ALA A 195 19.90 -23.43 -36.62
C ALA A 195 19.74 -23.52 -35.08
N SER A 196 20.60 -24.28 -34.39
CA SER A 196 20.52 -24.49 -32.93
C SER A 196 21.16 -23.39 -32.08
N SER A 197 21.76 -22.37 -32.70
CA SER A 197 22.62 -21.37 -32.02
C SER A 197 23.84 -21.95 -31.30
N GLN A 198 24.18 -23.22 -31.54
CA GLN A 198 25.36 -23.88 -30.99
C GLN A 198 26.45 -24.01 -32.06
N PRO A 199 27.73 -23.86 -31.71
CA PRO A 199 28.83 -24.12 -32.64
C PRO A 199 28.87 -25.58 -33.11
N MET A 200 29.02 -25.77 -34.42
CA MET A 200 29.24 -27.06 -35.06
C MET A 200 30.49 -27.01 -35.92
N GLN A 201 31.13 -28.16 -36.14
CA GLN A 201 32.32 -28.25 -36.98
C GLN A 201 32.03 -29.14 -38.18
N ILE A 202 32.48 -28.69 -39.34
CA ILE A 202 32.40 -29.42 -40.60
C ILE A 202 33.80 -29.61 -41.19
N TRP A 203 33.98 -30.73 -41.90
CA TRP A 203 35.15 -31.08 -42.67
C TRP A 203 34.72 -31.40 -44.08
N VAL A 204 35.32 -30.74 -45.07
CA VAL A 204 35.13 -31.01 -46.50
C VAL A 204 36.48 -31.44 -47.04
N GLU A 205 36.57 -32.67 -47.53
CA GLU A 205 37.81 -33.31 -47.96
C GLU A 205 37.61 -33.91 -49.35
N TYR A 206 38.36 -33.42 -50.31
CA TYR A 206 38.34 -33.91 -51.69
C TYR A 206 39.65 -34.63 -52.01
N ASP A 207 39.58 -35.90 -52.39
CA ASP A 207 40.70 -36.66 -52.93
C ASP A 207 40.69 -36.55 -54.46
N GLY A 208 41.64 -35.78 -55.01
CA GLY A 208 41.77 -35.56 -56.45
C GLY A 208 42.26 -36.78 -57.23
N THR A 209 42.85 -37.78 -56.56
CA THR A 209 43.30 -39.03 -57.20
C THR A 209 42.14 -40.02 -57.31
N GLN A 210 41.36 -40.15 -56.25
CA GLN A 210 40.19 -41.05 -56.20
C GLN A 210 38.92 -40.40 -56.75
N LYS A 211 38.94 -39.07 -56.97
CA LYS A 211 37.78 -38.25 -57.36
C LYS A 211 36.62 -38.44 -56.38
N GLN A 212 36.94 -38.31 -55.10
CA GLN A 212 36.01 -38.58 -54.01
C GLN A 212 35.91 -37.37 -53.08
N LEU A 213 34.68 -36.94 -52.81
CA LEU A 213 34.36 -35.85 -51.90
C LEU A 213 33.70 -36.40 -50.64
N ASN A 214 34.33 -36.16 -49.49
CA ASN A 214 33.82 -36.54 -48.18
C ASN A 214 33.46 -35.30 -47.39
N ILE A 215 32.23 -35.27 -46.87
CA ILE A 215 31.73 -34.22 -45.98
C ILE A 215 31.38 -34.85 -44.65
N THR A 216 31.98 -34.33 -43.58
CA THR A 216 31.71 -34.78 -42.21
C THR A 216 31.22 -33.59 -41.39
N LEU A 217 30.15 -33.76 -40.61
CA LEU A 217 29.62 -32.75 -39.69
C LEU A 217 29.63 -33.31 -38.26
N ALA A 218 29.83 -32.48 -37.24
CA ALA A 218 29.67 -32.87 -35.84
C ALA A 218 29.44 -31.66 -34.93
N ALA A 219 28.91 -31.91 -33.72
CA ALA A 219 28.93 -30.92 -32.65
C ALA A 219 30.37 -30.63 -32.20
N ILE A 220 30.67 -29.37 -31.82
CA ILE A 220 32.04 -28.89 -31.58
C ILE A 220 32.88 -29.72 -30.60
N ASN A 221 32.27 -30.40 -29.62
CA ASN A 221 32.99 -31.16 -28.58
C ASN A 221 33.14 -32.67 -28.88
N MET A 222 32.66 -33.16 -30.03
CA MET A 222 32.60 -34.61 -30.32
C MET A 222 33.83 -35.15 -31.08
N GLY A 223 34.76 -34.28 -31.50
CA GLY A 223 35.83 -34.65 -32.43
C GLY A 223 35.30 -35.00 -33.82
N LYS A 224 36.19 -35.30 -34.79
CA LYS A 224 35.79 -35.69 -36.15
C LYS A 224 35.27 -37.14 -36.16
N PRO A 225 34.00 -37.39 -36.58
CA PRO A 225 33.47 -38.74 -36.80
C PRO A 225 34.30 -39.54 -37.81
N SER A 226 34.36 -40.87 -37.64
CA SER A 226 35.09 -41.74 -38.58
C SER A 226 34.32 -42.06 -39.85
N ILE A 227 32.99 -41.90 -39.83
CA ILE A 227 32.11 -42.12 -40.98
C ILE A 227 31.63 -40.74 -41.46
N PRO A 228 31.90 -40.35 -42.72
CA PRO A 228 31.43 -39.08 -43.26
C PRO A 228 29.90 -39.09 -43.40
N LEU A 229 29.29 -37.91 -43.36
CA LEU A 229 27.86 -37.73 -43.60
C LEU A 229 27.51 -37.94 -45.08
N LEU A 230 28.34 -37.41 -45.98
CA LEU A 230 28.26 -37.61 -47.43
C LEU A 230 29.62 -38.08 -47.94
N SER A 231 29.62 -39.05 -48.86
CA SER A 231 30.82 -39.60 -49.50
C SER A 231 30.50 -39.89 -50.97
N VAL A 232 30.84 -38.95 -51.84
CA VAL A 232 30.41 -38.93 -53.25
C VAL A 232 31.59 -39.13 -54.18
N ALA A 233 31.46 -40.04 -55.16
CA ALA A 233 32.40 -40.16 -56.25
C ALA A 233 32.09 -39.07 -57.30
N LEU A 234 32.79 -37.94 -57.22
CA LEU A 234 32.52 -36.74 -57.99
C LEU A 234 33.82 -36.19 -58.58
N ASP A 235 33.91 -36.05 -59.90
CA ASP A 235 35.05 -35.41 -60.55
C ASP A 235 34.86 -33.89 -60.61
N LEU A 236 35.60 -33.13 -59.82
CA LEU A 236 35.51 -31.66 -59.82
C LEU A 236 36.23 -31.00 -61.01
N SER A 237 36.97 -31.77 -61.82
CA SER A 237 37.80 -31.24 -62.91
C SER A 237 37.04 -30.49 -64.02
N PRO A 238 35.80 -30.87 -64.40
CA PRO A 238 35.00 -30.11 -65.37
C PRO A 238 34.52 -28.77 -64.83
N TYR A 239 34.30 -28.67 -63.51
CA TYR A 239 33.61 -27.54 -62.89
C TYR A 239 34.56 -26.45 -62.39
N LEU A 240 35.73 -26.84 -61.87
CA LEU A 240 36.72 -25.87 -61.37
C LEU A 240 37.64 -25.34 -62.48
N LEU A 241 37.96 -24.05 -62.45
CA LEU A 241 39.00 -23.45 -63.28
C LEU A 241 40.39 -23.63 -62.66
N ASP A 242 41.45 -23.30 -63.41
CA ASP A 242 42.83 -23.47 -62.94
C ASP A 242 43.12 -22.72 -61.65
N THR A 243 42.57 -21.51 -61.50
CA THR A 243 42.71 -20.67 -60.30
C THR A 243 41.37 -20.10 -59.86
N MET A 244 41.05 -20.22 -58.58
CA MET A 244 39.75 -19.84 -58.00
C MET A 244 39.90 -19.37 -56.55
N TYR A 245 38.87 -18.76 -56.00
CA TYR A 245 38.82 -18.29 -54.62
C TYR A 245 38.03 -19.25 -53.74
N VAL A 246 38.45 -19.40 -52.49
CA VAL A 246 37.70 -20.13 -51.46
C VAL A 246 37.16 -19.16 -50.42
N GLY A 247 35.94 -19.40 -49.95
CA GLY A 247 35.29 -18.52 -49.01
C GLY A 247 33.96 -19.04 -48.52
N PHE A 248 33.16 -18.13 -47.99
CA PHE A 248 31.82 -18.40 -47.51
C PHE A 248 30.82 -17.42 -48.10
N SER A 249 29.60 -17.89 -48.29
CA SER A 249 28.43 -17.12 -48.70
C SER A 249 27.27 -17.41 -47.76
N SER A 250 26.49 -16.39 -47.44
CA SER A 250 25.21 -16.55 -46.73
C SER A 250 24.30 -15.37 -47.06
N SER A 251 23.00 -15.57 -46.92
CA SER A 251 21.98 -14.57 -47.17
C SER A 251 20.97 -14.51 -46.03
N THR A 252 20.29 -13.37 -45.93
CA THR A 252 19.13 -13.17 -45.06
C THR A 252 17.86 -13.12 -45.91
N GLY A 253 16.77 -13.63 -45.35
CA GLY A 253 15.45 -13.58 -45.96
C GLY A 253 14.53 -12.61 -45.21
N SER A 254 13.24 -12.97 -45.13
CA SER A 254 12.27 -12.26 -44.30
C SER A 254 12.46 -12.51 -42.80
N VAL A 255 13.07 -13.65 -42.45
CA VAL A 255 13.43 -14.05 -41.08
C VAL A 255 14.90 -13.70 -40.86
N LEU A 256 15.18 -12.98 -39.77
CA LEU A 256 16.52 -12.49 -39.43
C LEU A 256 17.32 -13.60 -38.74
N THR A 257 18.46 -13.96 -39.33
CA THR A 257 19.35 -15.01 -38.83
C THR A 257 20.78 -14.60 -39.09
N SER A 258 21.59 -14.65 -38.04
CA SER A 258 23.01 -14.31 -38.12
C SER A 258 23.85 -15.56 -38.32
N HIS A 259 24.72 -15.55 -39.32
CA HIS A 259 25.60 -16.66 -39.66
C HIS A 259 27.04 -16.33 -39.26
N TYR A 260 27.62 -17.19 -38.42
CA TYR A 260 28.95 -17.00 -37.87
C TYR A 260 29.90 -18.11 -38.30
N VAL A 261 31.12 -17.74 -38.64
CA VAL A 261 32.28 -18.64 -38.67
C VAL A 261 33.21 -18.23 -37.53
N LEU A 262 33.53 -19.18 -36.67
CA LEU A 262 34.34 -18.98 -35.46
C LEU A 262 35.82 -19.26 -35.73
N GLY A 263 36.10 -20.21 -36.62
CA GLY A 263 37.45 -20.53 -37.05
C GLY A 263 37.43 -21.33 -38.34
N TRP A 264 38.53 -21.26 -39.09
CA TRP A 264 38.64 -21.86 -40.42
C TRP A 264 40.07 -22.28 -40.70
N SER A 265 40.27 -23.52 -41.15
CA SER A 265 41.53 -24.01 -41.67
C SER A 265 41.33 -24.64 -43.03
N TYR A 266 42.28 -24.40 -43.93
CA TYR A 266 42.31 -24.93 -45.28
C TYR A 266 43.71 -25.47 -45.56
N ASN A 267 43.81 -26.55 -46.33
CA ASN A 267 45.07 -27.08 -46.80
C ASN A 267 44.94 -27.68 -48.21
N MET A 268 45.87 -27.34 -49.10
CA MET A 268 46.03 -27.95 -50.41
C MET A 268 47.00 -29.14 -50.32
N ASN A 269 46.69 -30.23 -51.00
CA ASN A 269 47.47 -31.48 -51.04
C ASN A 269 47.74 -32.13 -49.66
N GLY A 270 46.86 -31.88 -48.69
CA GLY A 270 46.98 -32.46 -47.36
C GLY A 270 45.73 -32.24 -46.52
N GLN A 271 45.76 -32.73 -45.29
CA GLN A 271 44.68 -32.55 -44.33
C GLN A 271 44.76 -31.17 -43.66
N ALA A 272 43.61 -30.50 -43.51
CA ALA A 272 43.50 -29.20 -42.86
C ALA A 272 43.88 -29.34 -41.38
N GLN A 273 44.60 -28.34 -40.87
CA GLN A 273 45.05 -28.37 -39.49
C GLN A 273 43.85 -28.28 -38.53
N ALA A 274 43.84 -29.12 -37.50
CA ALA A 274 42.78 -29.08 -36.49
C ALA A 274 42.73 -27.70 -35.80
N LEU A 275 41.52 -27.14 -35.66
CA LEU A 275 41.30 -25.86 -34.98
C LEU A 275 41.52 -25.99 -33.47
N ASP A 276 42.06 -24.93 -32.85
CA ASP A 276 42.16 -24.88 -31.38
C ASP A 276 40.84 -24.36 -30.83
N LEU A 277 39.97 -25.31 -30.45
CA LEU A 277 38.62 -25.02 -29.98
C LEU A 277 38.60 -24.11 -28.73
N ALA A 278 39.65 -24.13 -27.90
CA ALA A 278 39.75 -23.29 -26.71
C ALA A 278 40.05 -21.82 -27.05
N GLN A 279 40.68 -21.56 -28.20
CA GLN A 279 41.00 -20.21 -28.68
C GLN A 279 39.88 -19.59 -29.52
N LEU A 280 38.85 -20.35 -29.88
CA LEU A 280 37.78 -19.83 -30.72
C LEU A 280 36.99 -18.70 -30.01
N PRO A 281 36.65 -17.62 -30.74
CA PRO A 281 35.82 -16.55 -30.22
C PRO A 281 34.43 -17.08 -29.84
N LYS A 282 33.90 -16.58 -28.72
CA LYS A 282 32.59 -17.01 -28.22
C LYS A 282 31.47 -16.32 -28.99
N LEU A 283 30.42 -17.06 -29.33
CA LEU A 283 29.21 -16.50 -29.93
C LEU A 283 28.59 -15.41 -29.04
N PRO A 284 28.00 -14.36 -29.63
CA PRO A 284 27.21 -13.39 -28.89
C PRO A 284 26.02 -14.11 -28.22
N ARG A 285 25.79 -13.82 -26.94
CA ARG A 285 24.64 -14.40 -26.21
C ARG A 285 23.36 -13.73 -26.69
N ILE A 286 22.57 -14.41 -27.51
CA ILE A 286 21.24 -13.98 -27.95
C ILE A 286 20.20 -14.82 -27.20
N GLY A 287 19.24 -14.14 -26.57
CA GLY A 287 18.33 -14.65 -25.55
C GLY A 287 18.26 -13.69 -24.35
N PRO A 288 17.15 -13.65 -23.58
CA PRO A 288 17.05 -12.76 -22.45
C PRO A 288 18.19 -13.08 -21.49
N LYS A 289 19.06 -12.09 -21.26
CA LYS A 289 20.15 -12.15 -20.29
C LYS A 289 19.57 -12.71 -18.99
N GLU A 290 19.98 -13.90 -18.55
CA GLU A 290 19.80 -14.29 -17.15
C GLU A 290 20.63 -13.30 -16.32
N ARG A 291 19.98 -12.19 -16.04
CA ARG A 291 20.42 -11.17 -15.14
C ARG A 291 20.39 -11.84 -13.77
N SER A 292 21.56 -12.08 -13.20
CA SER A 292 21.66 -12.39 -11.77
C SER A 292 20.70 -11.45 -11.03
N LYS A 293 19.79 -12.01 -10.21
CA LYS A 293 18.85 -11.22 -9.39
C LYS A 293 19.61 -10.17 -8.58
N PHE A 294 20.90 -10.41 -8.26
CA PHE A 294 21.79 -9.44 -7.65
C PHE A 294 22.19 -8.28 -8.56
N LEU A 295 22.36 -8.44 -9.88
CA LEU A 295 22.77 -7.34 -10.75
C LEU A 295 21.59 -6.48 -11.25
N THR A 296 20.36 -6.99 -11.21
CA THR A 296 19.17 -6.30 -11.74
C THR A 296 18.19 -5.85 -10.68
N ILE A 297 18.13 -6.56 -9.55
CA ILE A 297 17.45 -6.07 -8.35
C ILE A 297 18.51 -5.56 -7.40
N GLY A 298 19.54 -6.34 -7.09
CA GLY A 298 20.57 -6.01 -6.09
C GLY A 298 21.44 -4.78 -6.42
N VAL A 299 21.91 -4.56 -7.64
CA VAL A 299 22.76 -3.39 -7.97
C VAL A 299 21.91 -2.13 -8.07
N PRO A 300 20.70 -2.12 -8.65
CA PRO A 300 19.81 -0.97 -8.53
C PRO A 300 19.32 -0.75 -7.10
N THR A 301 19.03 -1.78 -6.28
CA THR A 301 18.69 -1.57 -4.86
C THR A 301 19.90 -1.14 -4.05
N ILE A 302 21.12 -1.61 -4.32
CA ILE A 302 22.35 -1.13 -3.68
C ILE A 302 22.68 0.27 -4.18
N SER A 303 22.47 0.60 -5.46
CA SER A 303 22.71 1.93 -6.02
C SER A 303 21.65 2.92 -5.53
N VAL A 304 20.37 2.53 -5.46
CA VAL A 304 19.31 3.29 -4.81
C VAL A 304 19.57 3.39 -3.32
N SER A 305 20.07 2.34 -2.65
CA SER A 305 20.43 2.41 -1.23
C SER A 305 21.65 3.29 -0.99
N VAL A 306 22.65 3.28 -1.86
CA VAL A 306 23.86 4.12 -1.80
C VAL A 306 23.48 5.56 -2.12
N VAL A 307 22.65 5.80 -3.13
CA VAL A 307 22.08 7.13 -3.42
C VAL A 307 21.17 7.57 -2.27
N PHE A 308 20.40 6.68 -1.65
CA PHE A 308 19.57 6.98 -0.48
C PHE A 308 20.42 7.19 0.77
N ILE A 309 21.57 6.54 0.93
CA ILE A 309 22.54 6.76 2.02
C ILE A 309 23.32 8.05 1.79
N VAL A 310 23.66 8.40 0.55
CA VAL A 310 24.33 9.66 0.18
C VAL A 310 23.35 10.81 0.28
N ILE A 311 22.10 10.68 -0.21
CA ILE A 311 21.03 11.65 -0.02
C ILE A 311 20.63 11.70 1.44
N SER A 312 20.50 10.59 2.17
CA SER A 312 20.23 10.62 3.61
C SER A 312 21.42 11.17 4.39
N GLY A 313 22.65 11.00 3.91
CA GLY A 313 23.88 11.55 4.46
C GLY A 313 24.02 13.05 4.19
N LEU A 314 23.62 13.51 3.01
CA LEU A 314 23.56 14.91 2.59
C LEU A 314 22.38 15.61 3.26
N VAL A 315 21.22 14.97 3.34
CA VAL A 315 20.05 15.37 4.12
C VAL A 315 20.37 15.30 5.59
N TYR A 316 21.16 14.34 6.11
CA TYR A 316 21.63 14.31 7.49
C TYR A 316 22.64 15.42 7.73
N PHE A 317 23.53 15.74 6.79
CA PHE A 317 24.50 16.82 6.89
C PHE A 317 23.83 18.19 6.80
N ILE A 318 22.88 18.39 5.89
CA ILE A 318 22.03 19.57 5.77
C ILE A 318 21.07 19.65 6.96
N ARG A 319 20.47 18.53 7.39
CA ARG A 319 19.67 18.45 8.62
C ARG A 319 20.52 18.69 9.83
N ARG A 320 21.81 18.31 9.86
CA ARG A 320 22.79 18.55 10.94
C ARG A 320 23.17 20.02 10.95
N LYS A 321 23.52 20.62 9.81
CA LYS A 321 23.81 22.06 9.67
C LYS A 321 22.58 22.90 10.01
N ARG A 322 21.40 22.55 9.50
CA ARG A 322 20.10 23.11 9.91
C ARG A 322 19.75 22.74 11.35
N LYS A 323 20.17 21.60 11.90
CA LYS A 323 19.92 21.17 13.30
C LYS A 323 20.41 22.27 14.20
N PHE A 324 21.59 22.82 13.92
CA PHE A 324 22.29 23.85 14.69
C PHE A 324 22.00 25.30 14.25
N ALA A 325 21.10 25.54 13.30
CA ALA A 325 20.72 26.91 12.94
C ALA A 325 19.67 27.44 13.94
N GLU A 326 20.04 28.50 14.65
CA GLU A 326 19.23 29.17 15.67
C GLU A 326 18.22 30.12 15.01
N VAL A 327 16.96 30.05 15.43
CA VAL A 327 15.91 31.02 15.06
C VAL A 327 15.46 31.65 16.37
N LEU A 328 15.69 32.96 16.51
CA LEU A 328 15.19 33.80 17.58
C LEU A 328 13.89 34.46 17.11
N GLU A 329 12.87 34.50 17.97
CA GLU A 329 11.62 35.23 17.76
C GLU A 329 11.54 36.40 18.77
N ASP A 330 10.88 37.49 18.37
CA ASP A 330 11.01 38.82 18.99
C ASP A 330 10.57 38.90 20.47
N TRP A 331 9.74 37.97 20.96
CA TRP A 331 9.34 37.91 22.37
C TRP A 331 10.44 37.39 23.31
N GLU A 332 11.51 36.76 22.77
CA GLU A 332 12.65 36.23 23.55
C GLU A 332 13.55 37.32 24.16
N ARG A 333 13.29 38.60 23.85
CA ARG A 333 14.11 39.74 24.28
C ARG A 333 13.74 40.30 25.65
N ASP A 334 12.52 40.03 26.14
CA ASP A 334 11.96 40.90 27.17
C ASP A 334 11.85 40.30 28.59
N TYR A 335 11.48 39.03 28.85
CA TYR A 335 11.23 38.60 30.27
C TYR A 335 11.32 37.08 30.58
N GLY A 336 12.50 36.45 30.74
CA GLY A 336 12.58 35.03 31.16
C GLY A 336 13.89 34.55 31.83
N PRO A 337 13.88 33.37 32.50
CA PRO A 337 15.06 32.76 33.13
C PRO A 337 16.15 32.39 32.11
N HIS A 338 17.39 32.18 32.57
CA HIS A 338 18.58 32.06 31.69
C HIS A 338 18.42 30.97 30.62
N ARG A 339 18.59 31.34 29.33
CA ARG A 339 18.51 30.39 28.22
C ARG A 339 19.84 29.68 28.01
N PHE A 340 19.87 28.37 28.24
CA PHE A 340 21.04 27.52 28.01
C PHE A 340 21.14 27.09 26.54
N LYS A 341 22.37 27.01 26.01
CA LYS A 341 22.62 26.41 24.69
C LYS A 341 22.47 24.90 24.79
N TYR A 342 21.78 24.29 23.82
CA TYR A 342 21.58 22.83 23.79
C TYR A 342 22.91 22.06 23.83
N LYS A 343 23.95 22.58 23.16
CA LYS A 343 25.29 21.96 23.14
C LYS A 343 25.84 21.78 24.55
N ASP A 344 25.67 22.78 25.41
CA ASP A 344 26.23 22.79 26.76
C ASP A 344 25.47 21.80 27.65
N LEU A 345 24.14 21.73 27.54
CA LEU A 345 23.32 20.73 28.24
C LEU A 345 23.56 19.30 27.74
N TYR A 346 23.78 19.12 26.43
CA TYR A 346 24.12 17.82 25.85
C TYR A 346 25.46 17.32 26.36
N ILE A 347 26.47 18.20 26.49
CA ILE A 347 27.76 17.84 27.08
C ILE A 347 27.60 17.58 28.58
N ALA A 348 26.87 18.45 29.30
CA ALA A 348 26.65 18.34 30.74
C ALA A 348 26.04 16.98 31.13
N THR A 349 25.08 16.51 30.34
CA THR A 349 24.37 15.23 30.54
C THR A 349 25.03 14.03 29.83
N LYS A 350 26.25 14.21 29.29
CA LYS A 350 27.00 13.20 28.52
C LYS A 350 26.19 12.59 27.35
N GLY A 351 25.31 13.39 26.76
CA GLY A 351 24.45 13.03 25.64
C GLY A 351 23.12 12.41 26.03
N PHE A 352 22.58 12.72 27.22
CA PHE A 352 21.33 12.15 27.75
C PHE A 352 21.35 10.62 27.82
N ARG A 353 22.49 10.04 28.22
CA ARG A 353 22.63 8.58 28.37
C ARG A 353 21.79 8.08 29.55
N ASP A 354 21.29 6.86 29.44
CA ASP A 354 20.46 6.25 30.49
C ASP A 354 21.18 6.13 31.85
N LYS A 355 22.52 6.06 31.86
CA LYS A 355 23.32 6.08 33.10
C LYS A 355 23.19 7.37 33.92
N GLU A 356 22.83 8.49 33.28
CA GLU A 356 22.62 9.78 33.94
C GLU A 356 21.12 10.07 34.16
N LEU A 357 20.23 9.11 33.90
CA LEU A 357 18.79 9.27 34.11
C LEU A 357 18.50 9.27 35.62
N LEU A 358 17.90 10.35 36.12
CA LEU A 358 17.48 10.50 37.51
C LEU A 358 16.07 9.98 37.75
N GLY A 359 15.19 10.10 36.74
CA GLY A 359 13.80 9.65 36.81
C GLY A 359 13.05 9.88 35.48
N SER A 360 11.92 9.20 35.30
CA SER A 360 11.08 9.32 34.11
C SER A 360 9.59 9.22 34.47
N GLY A 361 8.75 10.06 33.87
CA GLY A 361 7.31 10.07 34.11
C GLY A 361 6.52 10.72 32.96
N GLY A 362 5.22 10.97 33.18
CA GLY A 362 4.31 11.51 32.16
C GLY A 362 4.71 12.88 31.58
N PHE A 363 5.50 13.65 32.31
CA PHE A 363 6.00 14.97 31.88
C PHE A 363 7.40 14.95 31.27
N GLY A 364 8.00 13.76 31.08
CA GLY A 364 9.30 13.60 30.41
C GLY A 364 10.34 12.84 31.25
N ARG A 365 11.62 13.01 30.87
CA ARG A 365 12.77 12.33 31.48
C ARG A 365 13.72 13.35 32.11
N VAL A 366 14.21 13.09 33.32
CA VAL A 366 15.13 13.98 34.03
C VAL A 366 16.51 13.37 34.08
N TYR A 367 17.54 14.13 33.70
CA TYR A 367 18.92 13.67 33.65
C TYR A 367 19.81 14.51 34.56
N ARG A 368 20.78 13.87 35.20
CA ARG A 368 21.86 14.54 35.90
C ARG A 368 22.82 15.16 34.88
N GLY A 369 23.31 16.35 35.17
CA GLY A 369 24.34 16.99 34.35
C GLY A 369 25.29 17.82 35.19
N VAL A 370 26.50 18.04 34.66
CA VAL A 370 27.48 18.96 35.26
C VAL A 370 27.82 20.02 34.21
N LEU A 371 27.52 21.29 34.50
CA LEU A 371 27.75 22.37 33.54
C LEU A 371 29.25 22.50 33.22
N PRO A 372 29.66 22.52 31.93
CA PRO A 372 31.07 22.48 31.57
C PRO A 372 31.90 23.65 32.10
N SER A 373 31.30 24.85 32.14
CA SER A 373 31.94 26.12 32.52
C SER A 373 31.97 26.37 34.02
N SER A 374 30.86 26.13 34.73
CA SER A 374 30.73 26.45 36.17
C SER A 374 30.96 25.26 37.10
N LYS A 375 30.99 24.02 36.57
CA LYS A 375 31.04 22.76 37.35
C LYS A 375 29.87 22.54 38.31
N ILE A 376 28.80 23.34 38.21
CA ILE A 376 27.59 23.18 39.01
C ILE A 376 26.83 21.94 38.53
N GLU A 377 26.33 21.16 39.49
CA GLU A 377 25.45 20.03 39.23
C GLU A 377 24.02 20.50 38.99
N ILE A 378 23.41 19.99 37.93
CA ILE A 378 22.09 20.39 37.47
C ILE A 378 21.22 19.17 37.17
N ALA A 379 19.91 19.35 37.28
CA ALA A 379 18.92 18.41 36.78
C ALA A 379 18.30 18.95 35.49
N VAL A 380 18.42 18.21 34.39
CA VAL A 380 17.90 18.58 33.07
C VAL A 380 16.66 17.74 32.77
N LYS A 381 15.48 18.34 32.87
CA LYS A 381 14.19 17.72 32.52
C LYS A 381 13.92 17.90 31.03
N LYS A 382 13.96 16.81 30.29
CA LYS A 382 13.57 16.73 28.88
C LYS A 382 12.08 16.40 28.77
N VAL A 383 11.28 17.42 28.47
CA VAL A 383 9.83 17.34 28.32
C VAL A 383 9.48 16.58 27.03
N SER A 384 8.49 15.68 27.11
CA SER A 384 8.05 14.90 25.96
C SER A 384 7.38 15.80 24.92
N HIS A 385 7.84 15.73 23.66
CA HIS A 385 7.40 16.60 22.56
C HIS A 385 6.18 16.05 21.79
N GLU A 386 5.71 14.85 22.11
CA GLU A 386 4.74 14.12 21.27
C GLU A 386 3.29 14.61 21.39
N THR A 387 2.98 15.56 22.28
CA THR A 387 1.63 16.12 22.43
C THR A 387 1.62 17.64 22.29
N ARG A 388 0.53 18.22 21.77
CA ARG A 388 0.27 19.68 21.84
C ARG A 388 0.32 20.23 23.28
N GLN A 389 0.22 19.35 24.28
CA GLN A 389 0.31 19.64 25.70
C GLN A 389 1.75 19.91 26.18
N GLY A 390 2.77 19.26 25.60
CA GLY A 390 4.17 19.41 26.05
C GLY A 390 4.72 20.84 25.97
N MET A 391 4.33 21.60 24.94
CA MET A 391 4.69 23.02 24.82
C MET A 391 3.94 23.88 25.86
N LYS A 392 2.65 23.60 26.10
CA LYS A 392 1.89 24.30 27.14
C LYS A 392 2.50 24.06 28.51
N VAL A 393 2.91 22.82 28.78
CA VAL A 393 3.58 22.41 30.03
C VAL A 393 4.91 23.13 30.22
N PHE A 394 5.74 23.11 29.18
CA PHE A 394 7.02 23.79 29.16
C PHE A 394 6.90 25.30 29.41
N VAL A 395 5.94 25.96 28.77
CA VAL A 395 5.69 27.40 28.95
C VAL A 395 5.10 27.69 30.33
N ALA A 396 4.14 26.89 30.79
CA ALA A 396 3.52 27.06 32.11
C ALA A 396 4.55 26.96 33.23
N GLU A 397 5.49 26.02 33.13
CA GLU A 397 6.54 25.82 34.13
C GLU A 397 7.53 27.00 34.12
N ILE A 398 7.98 27.49 32.95
CA ILE A 398 8.84 28.68 32.84
C ILE A 398 8.17 29.94 33.41
N VAL A 399 6.89 30.16 33.09
CA VAL A 399 6.16 31.38 33.49
C VAL A 399 5.81 31.34 34.98
N SER A 400 5.41 30.17 35.50
CA SER A 400 4.99 30.04 36.90
C SER A 400 6.19 29.99 37.84
N ILE A 401 7.11 29.03 37.65
CA ILE A 401 8.22 28.85 38.59
C ILE A 401 9.37 29.82 38.33
N GLY A 402 9.54 30.29 37.09
CA GLY A 402 10.55 31.31 36.76
C GLY A 402 10.31 32.65 37.46
N ARG A 403 9.09 32.87 37.99
CA ARG A 403 8.70 34.06 38.75
C ARG A 403 8.56 33.81 40.26
N LEU A 404 8.64 32.57 40.72
CA LEU A 404 8.49 32.19 42.12
C LEU A 404 9.84 31.79 42.72
N ARG A 405 10.21 32.40 43.85
CA ARG A 405 11.34 31.96 44.68
C ARG A 405 10.83 31.69 46.09
N HIS A 406 10.87 30.43 46.50
CA HIS A 406 10.45 30.00 47.83
C HIS A 406 11.37 28.90 48.35
N ARG A 407 11.64 28.88 49.66
CA ARG A 407 12.57 27.93 50.30
C ARG A 407 12.19 26.45 50.12
N ASN A 408 10.90 26.17 49.96
CA ASN A 408 10.37 24.81 49.75
C ASN A 408 10.01 24.49 48.29
N LEU A 409 10.51 25.26 47.32
CA LEU A 409 10.35 24.98 45.89
C LEU A 409 11.72 24.69 45.26
N VAL A 410 11.73 23.81 44.26
CA VAL A 410 12.93 23.53 43.46
C VAL A 410 13.18 24.70 42.51
N THR A 411 14.36 25.30 42.55
CA THR A 411 14.70 26.45 41.71
C THR A 411 14.84 26.05 40.25
N LEU A 412 14.14 26.76 39.35
CA LEU A 412 14.42 26.70 37.91
C LEU A 412 15.56 27.67 37.57
N LEU A 413 16.70 27.12 37.16
CA LEU A 413 17.88 27.87 36.76
C LEU A 413 17.74 28.44 35.34
N GLY A 414 17.00 27.75 34.47
CA GLY A 414 16.87 28.16 33.09
C GLY A 414 16.20 27.12 32.21
N TYR A 415 16.24 27.36 30.90
CA TYR A 415 15.60 26.49 29.91
C TYR A 415 16.40 26.41 28.60
N CYS A 416 16.11 25.41 27.78
CA CYS A 416 16.60 25.29 26.42
C CYS A 416 15.48 24.76 25.51
N ARG A 417 15.22 25.46 24.41
CA ARG A 417 14.22 25.10 23.40
C ARG A 417 14.89 24.95 22.03
N ARG A 418 14.74 23.79 21.36
CA ARG A 418 15.32 23.56 20.02
C ARG A 418 14.66 22.41 19.25
N LYS A 419 14.06 22.67 18.09
CA LYS A 419 13.55 21.62 17.15
C LYS A 419 12.73 20.51 17.81
N GLY A 420 11.89 20.91 18.76
CA GLY A 420 11.08 20.01 19.56
C GLY A 420 11.74 19.39 20.79
N GLU A 421 13.01 19.70 21.04
CA GLU A 421 13.61 19.49 22.36
C GLU A 421 13.18 20.62 23.28
N LEU A 422 12.45 20.28 24.34
CA LEU A 422 11.97 21.16 25.39
C LEU A 422 12.69 20.75 26.68
N LEU A 423 13.68 21.52 27.11
CA LEU A 423 14.54 21.20 28.25
C LEU A 423 14.40 22.26 29.35
N LEU A 424 14.12 21.84 30.57
CA LEU A 424 14.10 22.69 31.76
C LEU A 424 15.31 22.33 32.63
N VAL A 425 15.98 23.33 33.20
CA VAL A 425 17.22 23.17 33.98
C VAL A 425 16.95 23.60 35.42
N TYR A 426 17.09 22.68 36.36
CA TYR A 426 16.86 22.89 37.79
C TYR A 426 18.15 22.69 38.59
N ASP A 427 18.13 23.16 39.83
CA ASP A 427 19.09 22.74 40.86
C ASP A 427 19.05 21.22 41.03
N TYR A 428 20.22 20.61 41.17
CA TYR A 428 20.32 19.19 41.48
C TYR A 428 20.07 18.95 42.98
N MET A 429 19.11 18.07 43.29
CA MET A 429 18.80 17.66 44.67
C MET A 429 19.63 16.44 45.04
N LEU A 430 20.57 16.60 45.98
CA LEU A 430 21.55 15.59 46.38
C LEU A 430 20.91 14.28 46.86
N ASN A 431 19.86 14.39 47.68
CA ASN A 431 19.19 13.22 48.23
C ASN A 431 18.12 12.66 47.29
N GLY A 432 17.78 13.35 46.20
CA GLY A 432 16.79 12.90 45.22
C GLY A 432 15.35 13.06 45.69
N SER A 433 14.44 12.35 45.05
CA SER A 433 13.01 12.33 45.40
C SER A 433 12.76 11.46 46.63
N LEU A 434 11.76 11.84 47.42
CA LEU A 434 11.37 11.09 48.62
C LEU A 434 10.91 9.66 48.28
N ASP A 435 10.50 9.41 47.03
CA ASP A 435 10.18 8.08 46.48
C ASP A 435 11.36 7.07 46.50
N LYS A 436 12.61 7.53 46.65
CA LYS A 436 13.80 6.68 46.77
C LYS A 436 14.05 6.17 48.19
N TYR A 437 13.43 6.79 49.18
CA TYR A 437 13.54 6.39 50.60
C TYR A 437 12.27 5.72 51.10
N LEU A 438 11.13 5.94 50.42
CA LEU A 438 9.83 5.32 50.67
C LEU A 438 9.17 5.10 49.32
N ASP A 439 8.83 3.87 48.94
CA ASP A 439 8.10 3.66 47.68
C ASP A 439 6.62 4.04 47.95
N VAL A 440 6.22 5.30 47.69
CA VAL A 440 5.26 5.77 46.63
C VAL A 440 4.88 7.28 46.78
N LYS A 441 4.44 7.92 45.66
CA LYS A 441 3.99 9.30 45.24
C LYS A 441 4.32 10.53 46.09
N ALA A 442 5.39 10.40 46.82
CA ALA A 442 6.34 11.42 47.22
C ALA A 442 7.27 11.91 46.08
N SER A 443 7.07 11.47 44.84
CA SER A 443 7.98 11.76 43.69
C SER A 443 8.13 13.26 43.37
N ASN A 444 7.16 14.07 43.78
CA ASN A 444 7.19 15.53 43.60
C ASN A 444 7.79 16.27 44.80
N VAL A 445 8.09 15.57 45.90
CA VAL A 445 8.79 16.10 47.08
C VAL A 445 10.25 15.64 46.99
N LEU A 446 11.13 16.56 46.62
CA LEU A 446 12.57 16.32 46.57
C LEU A 446 13.22 16.69 47.90
N LEU A 447 14.24 15.96 48.31
CA LEU A 447 14.98 16.21 49.54
C LEU A 447 16.32 16.88 49.22
N ASP A 448 16.58 17.99 49.91
CA ASP A 448 17.92 18.59 49.90
C ASP A 448 18.87 17.88 50.88
N GLY A 449 20.13 18.35 50.95
CA GLY A 449 21.19 17.73 51.75
C GLY A 449 20.90 17.64 53.26
N GLU A 450 19.92 18.39 53.76
CA GLU A 450 19.48 18.43 55.16
C GLU A 450 18.15 17.67 55.38
N LEU A 451 17.66 16.93 54.37
CA LEU A 451 16.37 16.23 54.37
C LEU A 451 15.14 17.15 54.43
N ASN A 452 15.27 18.42 54.03
CA ASN A 452 14.11 19.29 53.89
C ASN A 452 13.36 19.00 52.59
N GLY A 453 12.03 18.90 52.69
CA GLY A 453 11.15 18.71 51.53
C GLY A 453 11.04 19.96 50.65
N ARG A 454 11.21 19.77 49.34
CA ARG A 454 11.05 20.77 48.29
C ARG A 454 10.13 20.25 47.20
N LEU A 455 9.08 20.99 46.89
CA LEU A 455 8.12 20.62 45.84
C LEU A 455 8.67 20.95 44.46
N GLY A 456 8.55 19.98 43.55
CA GLY A 456 8.86 20.08 42.12
C GLY A 456 7.67 19.65 41.23
N ASP A 457 7.86 19.76 39.92
CA ASP A 457 6.93 19.34 38.86
C ASP A 457 5.62 20.15 38.76
N PHE A 458 5.71 21.39 38.26
CA PHE A 458 4.59 22.34 38.12
C PHE A 458 4.03 22.37 36.70
N GLY A 459 4.18 21.28 35.94
CA GLY A 459 3.97 21.26 34.50
C GLY A 459 2.60 21.74 34.02
N LEU A 460 1.57 21.80 34.87
CA LEU A 460 0.24 22.32 34.51
C LEU A 460 -0.24 23.43 35.45
N ALA A 461 0.64 23.91 36.33
CA ALA A 461 0.31 24.95 37.29
C ALA A 461 0.05 26.29 36.57
N ARG A 462 -0.91 27.04 37.10
CA ARG A 462 -1.22 28.41 36.67
C ARG A 462 -1.25 29.30 37.90
N LEU A 463 -0.68 30.48 37.78
CA LEU A 463 -0.76 31.51 38.82
C LEU A 463 -2.14 32.18 38.75
N TYR A 464 -2.80 32.30 39.91
CA TYR A 464 -4.08 32.98 40.08
C TYR A 464 -3.97 33.93 41.27
N ASP A 465 -4.66 35.08 41.18
CA ASP A 465 -4.78 36.00 42.30
C ASP A 465 -5.75 35.45 43.36
N HIS A 466 -5.49 35.71 44.63
CA HIS A 466 -6.34 35.24 45.73
C HIS A 466 -7.81 35.64 45.52
N GLY A 467 -8.70 34.64 45.50
CA GLY A 467 -10.15 34.83 45.36
C GLY A 467 -10.70 34.70 43.93
N THR A 468 -9.87 34.41 42.92
CA THR A 468 -10.36 34.14 41.55
C THR A 468 -10.71 32.65 41.33
N ASP A 469 -11.82 32.37 40.65
CA ASP A 469 -12.26 31.01 40.30
C ASP A 469 -11.45 30.47 39.12
N PRO A 470 -10.62 29.41 39.30
CA PRO A 470 -9.88 28.81 38.22
C PRO A 470 -10.85 27.97 37.37
N GLN A 471 -11.39 28.55 36.29
CA GLN A 471 -12.17 27.75 35.33
C GLN A 471 -11.29 26.67 34.69
N THR A 472 -11.41 25.43 35.18
CA THR A 472 -10.73 24.24 34.66
C THR A 472 -11.56 23.60 33.55
N THR A 473 -10.97 23.40 32.37
CA THR A 473 -11.69 22.86 31.19
C THR A 473 -11.62 21.33 31.05
N HIS A 474 -10.76 20.65 31.82
CA HIS A 474 -10.57 19.19 31.81
C HIS A 474 -10.14 18.67 33.21
N VAL A 475 -10.56 17.45 33.57
CA VAL A 475 -10.07 16.74 34.78
C VAL A 475 -8.63 16.30 34.53
N VAL A 476 -7.68 16.72 35.37
CA VAL A 476 -6.27 16.33 35.26
C VAL A 476 -5.68 16.04 36.63
N GLY A 477 -5.14 14.84 36.83
CA GLY A 477 -4.41 14.43 38.02
C GLY A 477 -4.14 12.93 38.05
N THR A 478 -3.40 12.44 39.04
CA THR A 478 -3.07 11.02 39.13
C THR A 478 -4.20 10.23 39.77
N LEU A 479 -4.59 9.11 39.16
CA LEU A 479 -5.53 8.15 39.73
C LEU A 479 -5.09 7.71 41.15
N GLY A 480 -6.03 7.60 42.09
CA GLY A 480 -5.80 7.40 43.52
C GLY A 480 -5.67 8.70 44.34
N TYR A 481 -5.24 9.80 43.72
CA TYR A 481 -5.11 11.12 44.35
C TYR A 481 -6.26 12.08 44.04
N LEU A 482 -7.06 11.75 43.03
CA LEU A 482 -8.17 12.57 42.60
C LEU A 482 -9.34 12.41 43.56
N ALA A 483 -9.79 13.53 44.12
CA ALA A 483 -11.01 13.56 44.93
C ALA A 483 -12.24 13.14 44.10
N PRO A 484 -13.22 12.42 44.67
CA PRO A 484 -14.40 11.94 43.94
C PRO A 484 -15.21 13.08 43.27
N GLU A 485 -15.30 14.23 43.91
CA GLU A 485 -15.99 15.39 43.34
C GLU A 485 -15.20 16.04 42.21
N HIS A 486 -13.86 15.91 42.20
CA HIS A 486 -13.02 16.43 41.12
C HIS A 486 -13.21 15.62 39.84
N THR A 487 -13.28 14.28 39.94
CA THR A 487 -13.53 13.40 38.79
C THR A 487 -14.93 13.60 38.20
N ARG A 488 -15.92 13.91 39.04
CA ARG A 488 -17.30 14.17 38.60
C ARG A 488 -17.51 15.57 38.02
N THR A 489 -16.94 16.61 38.62
CA THR A 489 -17.26 18.01 38.29
C THR A 489 -16.21 18.69 37.43
N GLY A 490 -15.00 18.13 37.34
CA GLY A 490 -13.87 18.75 36.65
C GLY A 490 -13.30 19.98 37.36
N LYS A 491 -13.83 20.39 38.51
CA LYS A 491 -13.43 21.59 39.26
C LYS A 491 -12.40 21.25 40.33
N ALA A 492 -11.27 21.95 40.34
CA ALA A 492 -10.29 21.88 41.43
C ALA A 492 -10.67 22.89 42.54
N THR A 493 -10.57 22.50 43.81
CA THR A 493 -10.86 23.36 44.96
C THR A 493 -9.83 23.13 46.07
N THR A 494 -9.78 24.01 47.08
CA THR A 494 -8.92 23.79 48.25
C THR A 494 -9.24 22.47 48.96
N LYS A 495 -10.47 21.97 48.87
CA LYS A 495 -10.86 20.68 49.44
C LYS A 495 -10.37 19.49 48.62
N THR A 496 -10.23 19.63 47.30
CA THR A 496 -9.64 18.57 46.46
C THR A 496 -8.15 18.42 46.77
N ASP A 497 -7.46 19.51 47.12
CA ASP A 497 -6.05 19.47 47.55
C ASP A 497 -5.89 18.78 48.90
N VAL A 498 -6.80 19.03 49.85
CA VAL A 498 -6.82 18.34 51.16
C VAL A 498 -7.01 16.83 50.98
N TYR A 499 -7.85 16.39 50.05
CA TYR A 499 -8.02 14.96 49.72
C TYR A 499 -6.72 14.34 49.20
N ALA A 500 -6.07 14.99 48.22
CA ALA A 500 -4.81 14.52 47.67
C ALA A 500 -3.71 14.45 48.74
N PHE A 501 -3.69 15.41 49.66
CA PHE A 501 -2.80 15.39 50.82
C PHE A 501 -3.11 14.24 51.79
N GLY A 502 -4.39 13.92 52.02
CA GLY A 502 -4.79 12.76 52.82
C GLY A 502 -4.27 11.46 52.22
N THR A 503 -4.41 11.27 50.91
CA THR A 503 -3.87 10.09 50.23
C THR A 503 -2.34 10.03 50.33
N PHE A 504 -1.65 11.17 50.24
CA PHE A 504 -0.21 11.26 50.47
C PHE A 504 0.20 10.85 51.89
N LEU A 505 -0.52 11.29 52.92
CA LEU A 505 -0.23 10.88 54.30
C LEU A 505 -0.40 9.36 54.49
N LEU A 506 -1.47 8.79 53.93
CA LEU A 506 -1.71 7.35 54.00
C LEU A 506 -0.63 6.57 53.25
N GLU A 507 -0.24 7.02 52.08
CA GLU A 507 0.85 6.44 51.30
C GLU A 507 2.17 6.43 52.06
N VAL A 508 2.56 7.57 52.66
CA VAL A 508 3.79 7.69 53.45
C VAL A 508 3.76 6.81 54.69
N ALA A 509 2.64 6.78 55.41
CA ALA A 509 2.53 5.99 56.64
C ALA A 509 2.45 4.47 56.38
N CYS A 510 1.90 4.05 55.24
CA CYS A 510 1.70 2.63 54.90
C CYS A 510 2.82 2.05 54.02
N GLY A 511 3.64 2.88 53.37
CA GLY A 511 4.67 2.44 52.42
C GLY A 511 4.08 1.69 51.22
N ARG A 512 2.86 2.04 50.80
CA ARG A 512 2.07 1.33 49.77
C ARG A 512 1.50 2.27 48.72
N ARG A 513 1.31 1.74 47.50
CA ARG A 513 0.68 2.50 46.40
C ARG A 513 -0.79 2.78 46.69
N PRO A 514 -1.29 4.01 46.42
CA PRO A 514 -2.73 4.29 46.45
C PRO A 514 -3.55 3.36 45.57
N ILE A 515 -2.93 2.82 44.51
CA ILE A 515 -3.46 1.76 43.66
C ILE A 515 -2.34 0.74 43.43
N GLU A 516 -2.50 -0.47 43.95
CA GLU A 516 -1.52 -1.56 43.86
C GLU A 516 -2.09 -2.71 43.02
N ARG A 517 -1.35 -3.14 42.00
CA ARG A 517 -1.74 -4.26 41.12
C ARG A 517 -1.32 -5.57 41.76
N THR A 518 -2.28 -6.39 42.20
CA THR A 518 -1.99 -7.74 42.69
C THR A 518 -1.70 -8.70 41.53
N GLU A 519 -0.90 -9.75 41.77
CA GLU A 519 -0.61 -10.80 40.78
C GLU A 519 -1.86 -11.55 40.28
N GLN A 520 -3.00 -11.37 40.97
CA GLN A 520 -4.31 -11.95 40.66
C GLN A 520 -5.24 -11.01 39.87
N ALA A 521 -4.72 -9.88 39.37
CA ALA A 521 -5.43 -8.93 38.49
C ALA A 521 -6.58 -8.12 39.13
N GLU A 522 -6.57 -7.94 40.46
CA GLU A 522 -7.42 -6.94 41.14
C GLU A 522 -6.56 -5.75 41.60
N ASP A 523 -6.98 -4.52 41.26
CA ASP A 523 -6.38 -3.28 41.76
C ASP A 523 -6.84 -3.04 43.21
N ALA A 524 -5.92 -3.13 44.18
CA ALA A 524 -6.21 -2.82 45.57
C ALA A 524 -6.10 -1.31 45.82
N ILE A 525 -7.15 -0.69 46.36
CA ILE A 525 -7.19 0.74 46.70
C ILE A 525 -6.70 0.92 48.14
N LEU A 526 -5.62 1.69 48.34
CA LEU A 526 -5.00 1.89 49.66
C LEU A 526 -5.98 2.46 50.69
N LEU A 527 -6.82 3.39 50.25
CA LEU A 527 -7.78 4.04 51.13
C LEU A 527 -8.77 3.04 51.73
N ASP A 528 -9.32 2.14 50.90
CA ASP A 528 -10.25 1.09 51.34
C ASP A 528 -9.55 0.09 52.26
N TRP A 529 -8.28 -0.20 51.98
CA TRP A 529 -7.45 -1.07 52.79
C TRP A 529 -7.21 -0.50 54.19
N VAL A 530 -6.74 0.75 54.31
CA VAL A 530 -6.53 1.42 55.61
C VAL A 530 -7.86 1.58 56.36
N PHE A 531 -8.93 1.94 55.65
CA PHE A 531 -10.27 2.04 56.23
C PHE A 531 -10.70 0.71 56.87
N SER A 532 -10.38 -0.42 56.25
CA SER A 532 -10.72 -1.74 56.80
C SER A 532 -10.03 -2.04 58.14
N PHE A 533 -8.79 -1.57 58.36
CA PHE A 533 -8.10 -1.69 59.64
C PHE A 533 -8.69 -0.76 60.69
N TRP A 534 -9.06 0.46 60.28
CA TRP A 534 -9.73 1.39 61.18
C TRP A 534 -11.07 0.85 61.69
N VAL A 535 -11.90 0.27 60.82
CA VAL A 535 -13.18 -0.36 61.20
C VAL A 535 -12.99 -1.52 62.19
N LYS A 536 -11.87 -2.24 62.10
CA LYS A 536 -11.51 -3.32 63.03
C LYS A 536 -10.92 -2.83 64.35
N GLY A 537 -10.64 -1.53 64.49
CA GLY A 537 -9.94 -0.96 65.65
C GLY A 537 -8.42 -1.20 65.64
N GLU A 538 -7.86 -1.61 64.51
CA GLU A 538 -6.46 -2.06 64.36
C GLU A 538 -5.68 -1.16 63.37
N ILE A 539 -5.99 0.15 63.32
CA ILE A 539 -5.43 1.06 62.29
C ILE A 539 -3.90 1.05 62.23
N ILE A 540 -3.21 0.85 63.35
CA ILE A 540 -1.75 0.79 63.44
C ILE A 540 -1.13 -0.36 62.62
N GLU A 541 -1.89 -1.43 62.34
CA GLU A 541 -1.43 -2.55 61.52
C GLU A 541 -1.34 -2.18 60.03
N ALA A 542 -1.90 -1.04 59.62
CA ALA A 542 -1.75 -0.52 58.26
C ALA A 542 -0.37 0.13 57.99
N ARG A 543 0.47 0.33 59.01
CA ARG A 543 1.77 1.01 58.88
C ARG A 543 2.75 0.28 57.96
N ASP A 544 3.73 1.01 57.45
CA ASP A 544 4.86 0.43 56.72
C ASP A 544 5.65 -0.52 57.63
N GLN A 545 5.78 -1.77 57.18
CA GLN A 545 6.51 -2.82 57.91
C GLN A 545 8.02 -2.55 57.98
N ASN A 546 8.54 -1.66 57.13
CA ASN A 546 9.96 -1.29 57.10
C ASN A 546 10.36 -0.23 58.13
N LEU A 547 9.41 0.35 58.88
CA LEU A 547 9.69 1.34 59.93
C LEU A 547 10.51 0.78 61.11
N GLY A 548 10.67 -0.56 61.19
CA GLY A 548 11.41 -1.22 62.27
C GLY A 548 10.69 -1.13 63.62
N PRO A 549 11.38 -1.46 64.73
CA PRO A 549 10.80 -1.40 66.08
C PRO A 549 10.80 0.01 66.69
N ASP A 550 11.60 0.94 66.16
CA ASP A 550 11.90 2.25 66.77
C ASP A 550 11.02 3.38 66.20
N TYR A 551 9.69 3.21 66.23
CA TYR A 551 8.73 4.26 65.84
C TYR A 551 7.81 4.62 67.02
N ILE A 552 7.25 5.84 66.99
CA ILE A 552 6.32 6.32 68.02
C ILE A 552 4.88 5.95 67.60
N PRO A 553 4.19 5.02 68.29
CA PRO A 553 2.87 4.56 67.86
C PRO A 553 1.83 5.67 67.77
N GLU A 554 1.86 6.61 68.70
CA GLU A 554 0.90 7.72 68.75
C GLU A 554 1.03 8.64 67.53
N GLU A 555 2.23 8.78 66.95
CA GLU A 555 2.47 9.59 65.75
C GLU A 555 1.96 8.90 64.50
N VAL A 556 2.21 7.59 64.37
CA VAL A 556 1.71 6.81 63.23
C VAL A 556 0.18 6.73 63.25
N GLU A 557 -0.41 6.54 64.44
CA GLU A 557 -1.87 6.54 64.59
C GLU A 557 -2.49 7.89 64.19
N LEU A 558 -1.88 8.99 64.63
CA LEU A 558 -2.29 10.34 64.27
C LEU A 558 -2.27 10.54 62.75
N VAL A 559 -1.17 10.18 62.09
CA VAL A 559 -1.02 10.35 60.63
C VAL A 559 -2.03 9.51 59.85
N LEU A 560 -2.27 8.26 60.25
CA LEU A 560 -3.25 7.38 59.58
C LEU A 560 -4.68 7.89 59.74
N LYS A 561 -5.07 8.29 60.96
CA LYS A 561 -6.41 8.86 61.21
C LYS A 561 -6.60 10.19 60.49
N LEU A 562 -5.58 11.06 60.50
CA LEU A 562 -5.62 12.34 59.80
C LEU A 562 -5.67 12.14 58.27
N GLY A 563 -4.98 11.12 57.74
CA GLY A 563 -5.06 10.72 56.34
C GLY A 563 -6.47 10.33 55.92
N LEU A 564 -7.14 9.47 56.71
CA LEU A 564 -8.55 9.11 56.47
C LEU A 564 -9.49 10.33 56.55
N LEU A 565 -9.28 11.23 57.53
CA LEU A 565 -10.07 12.45 57.68
C LEU A 565 -9.92 13.40 56.48
N CYS A 566 -8.70 13.58 56.01
CA CYS A 566 -8.39 14.42 54.84
C CYS A 566 -8.94 13.82 53.54
N SER A 567 -8.95 12.49 53.40
CA SER A 567 -9.45 11.77 52.23
C SER A 567 -10.95 11.41 52.29
N HIS A 568 -11.73 12.08 53.14
CA HIS A 568 -13.17 11.86 53.22
C HIS A 568 -13.86 12.15 51.86
N SER A 569 -14.86 11.37 51.42
CA SER A 569 -15.50 11.60 50.12
C SER A 569 -16.34 12.89 50.04
N VAL A 570 -16.88 13.33 51.18
CA VAL A 570 -17.60 14.60 51.34
C VAL A 570 -16.60 15.75 51.61
N PRO A 571 -16.47 16.76 50.73
CA PRO A 571 -15.49 17.86 50.86
C PRO A 571 -15.61 18.70 52.13
N GLU A 572 -16.84 18.89 52.64
CA GLU A 572 -17.16 19.75 53.77
C GLU A 572 -16.64 19.20 55.11
N VAL A 573 -16.49 17.87 55.21
CA VAL A 573 -16.00 17.17 56.40
C VAL A 573 -14.47 17.28 56.53
N ARG A 574 -13.77 17.43 55.41
CA ARG A 574 -12.30 17.53 55.40
C ARG A 574 -11.83 18.78 56.15
N PRO A 575 -10.73 18.75 56.92
CA PRO A 575 -10.19 19.92 57.59
C PRO A 575 -9.64 20.95 56.59
N SER A 576 -9.36 22.16 57.06
CA SER A 576 -8.51 23.10 56.33
C SER A 576 -7.03 22.76 56.55
N MET A 577 -6.15 23.14 55.62
CA MET A 577 -4.70 22.91 55.79
C MET A 577 -4.12 23.57 57.05
N ARG A 578 -4.71 24.67 57.53
CA ARG A 578 -4.33 25.27 58.82
C ARG A 578 -4.66 24.35 60.00
N GLN A 579 -5.83 23.72 59.99
CA GLN A 579 -6.20 22.75 61.03
C GLN A 579 -5.32 21.50 60.95
N VAL A 580 -5.01 21.02 59.74
CA VAL A 580 -4.07 19.91 59.52
C VAL A 580 -2.72 20.19 60.16
N LEU A 581 -2.16 21.40 60.00
CA LEU A 581 -0.91 21.79 60.66
C LEU A 581 -1.03 21.76 62.18
N HIS A 582 -2.08 22.35 62.76
CA HIS A 582 -2.29 22.30 64.21
C HIS A 582 -2.47 20.87 64.76
N PHE A 583 -3.05 19.95 63.97
CA PHE A 583 -3.10 18.53 64.36
C PHE A 583 -1.71 17.89 64.36
N LEU A 584 -0.89 18.15 63.32
CA LEU A 584 0.47 17.61 63.20
C LEU A 584 1.43 18.20 64.24
N ASP A 585 1.32 19.50 64.54
CA ASP A 585 2.10 20.19 65.59
C ASP A 585 1.61 19.84 67.01
N ARG A 586 0.52 19.06 67.12
CA ARG A 586 -0.15 18.66 68.37
C ARG A 586 -0.68 19.85 69.21
N ASP A 587 -0.98 20.97 68.56
CA ASP A 587 -1.60 22.14 69.19
C ASP A 587 -3.05 21.87 69.59
N ILE A 588 -3.76 21.03 68.83
CA ILE A 588 -5.15 20.62 69.08
C ILE A 588 -5.33 19.12 68.84
N PRO A 589 -6.19 18.43 69.62
CA PRO A 589 -6.44 17.00 69.43
C PRO A 589 -7.25 16.71 68.17
N LEU A 590 -6.99 15.56 67.53
CA LEU A 590 -7.76 15.09 66.37
C LEU A 590 -9.19 14.70 66.79
N PRO A 591 -10.24 15.12 66.08
CA PRO A 591 -11.62 14.73 66.40
C PRO A 591 -11.86 13.23 66.23
N GLU A 592 -12.77 12.65 67.02
CA GLU A 592 -13.13 11.24 66.91
C GLU A 592 -13.83 10.94 65.57
N LEU A 593 -13.20 10.12 64.73
CA LEU A 593 -13.67 9.75 63.39
C LEU A 593 -15.07 9.10 63.37
N SER A 594 -15.45 8.40 64.45
CA SER A 594 -16.78 7.78 64.65
C SER A 594 -17.91 8.81 64.75
N SER A 595 -17.63 10.01 65.26
CA SER A 595 -18.61 11.10 65.40
C SER A 595 -18.90 11.86 64.10
N LEU A 596 -18.11 11.61 63.04
CA LEU A 596 -18.16 12.32 61.76
C LEU A 596 -18.95 11.59 60.65
N GLY A 597 -19.62 10.47 60.97
CA GLY A 597 -20.56 9.82 60.04
C GLY A 597 -19.93 9.00 58.92
N LEU A 598 -18.69 8.51 59.08
CA LEU A 598 -18.02 7.58 58.16
C LEU A 598 -18.81 6.25 58.09
N SER A 599 -19.77 6.15 57.16
CA SER A 599 -20.47 4.89 56.85
C SER A 599 -19.85 4.24 55.60
N ALA A 600 -19.91 2.90 55.53
CA ALA A 600 -19.32 2.06 54.48
C ALA A 600 -19.77 2.40 53.03
N SER A 601 -20.82 3.22 52.88
CA SER A 601 -21.40 3.60 51.59
C SER A 601 -20.66 4.75 50.88
N GLY A 602 -19.71 5.41 51.55
CA GLY A 602 -19.10 6.65 51.08
C GLY A 602 -17.84 6.51 50.22
N LEU A 603 -17.31 5.31 49.99
CA LEU A 603 -15.93 5.11 49.48
C LEU A 603 -15.79 4.19 48.25
N THR A 604 -16.85 3.55 47.76
CA THR A 604 -16.71 2.57 46.66
C THR A 604 -16.53 3.21 45.28
N PHE A 605 -15.35 3.05 44.68
CA PHE A 605 -15.12 3.26 43.24
C PHE A 605 -15.69 2.08 42.44
N ALA A 606 -16.52 2.36 41.43
CA ALA A 606 -16.97 1.33 40.48
C ALA A 606 -15.81 0.93 39.56
N HIS A 607 -15.42 -0.35 39.59
CA HIS A 607 -14.35 -0.93 38.77
C HIS A 607 -14.70 -0.96 37.26
N PRO A 608 -13.82 -0.45 36.37
CA PRO A 608 -13.77 -0.84 34.97
C PRO A 608 -12.66 -1.88 34.75
N GLU A 609 -13.01 -3.07 34.26
CA GLU A 609 -12.05 -4.12 33.89
C GLU A 609 -11.11 -3.67 32.75
N GLU A 610 -9.81 -3.51 33.04
CA GLU A 610 -8.76 -3.38 32.03
C GLU A 610 -8.45 -4.75 31.41
N THR A 611 -9.19 -5.14 30.38
CA THR A 611 -8.63 -5.99 29.32
C THR A 611 -8.75 -5.27 27.98
N THR A 612 -7.64 -4.70 27.50
CA THR A 612 -7.42 -4.69 26.05
C THR A 612 -7.05 -6.11 25.69
N THR A 613 -8.05 -6.95 25.37
CA THR A 613 -7.75 -8.24 24.76
C THR A 613 -6.97 -7.96 23.49
N ARG A 614 -5.68 -8.31 23.48
CA ARG A 614 -4.85 -8.28 22.28
C ARG A 614 -5.54 -9.16 21.25
N SER A 615 -5.89 -8.60 20.10
CA SER A 615 -6.24 -9.38 18.93
C SER A 615 -5.10 -10.36 18.61
N ARG A 616 -5.42 -11.49 17.98
CA ARG A 616 -4.43 -12.42 17.40
C ARG A 616 -3.27 -11.61 16.80
N ARG A 617 -2.02 -11.88 17.22
CA ARG A 617 -0.83 -11.05 16.93
C ARG A 617 -0.86 -10.49 15.51
N GLY A 618 -1.17 -9.20 15.37
CA GLY A 618 -1.08 -8.50 14.10
C GLY A 618 0.34 -8.59 13.56
N TRP A 619 0.47 -8.84 12.26
CA TRP A 619 1.79 -8.95 11.64
C TRP A 619 2.47 -7.58 11.58
N PRO A 620 3.82 -7.49 11.63
CA PRO A 620 4.53 -6.22 11.80
C PRO A 620 4.15 -5.12 10.80
N VAL A 621 3.92 -5.50 9.54
CA VAL A 621 3.65 -4.58 8.42
C VAL A 621 2.16 -4.52 8.06
N ILE A 622 1.53 -5.66 7.79
CA ILE A 622 0.12 -5.72 7.35
C ILE A 622 -0.90 -5.66 8.49
N GLY A 623 -0.45 -5.79 9.75
CA GLY A 623 -1.35 -5.85 10.89
C GLY A 623 -2.31 -7.03 10.78
N HIS A 624 -3.60 -6.72 10.76
CA HIS A 624 -4.71 -7.66 10.78
C HIS A 624 -5.40 -7.81 9.42
N LEU A 625 -4.85 -7.23 8.34
CA LEU A 625 -5.45 -7.33 7.00
C LEU A 625 -5.66 -8.78 6.52
N HIS A 626 -4.78 -9.69 6.93
CA HIS A 626 -4.90 -11.12 6.63
C HIS A 626 -6.18 -11.76 7.20
N LEU A 627 -6.77 -11.19 8.25
CA LEU A 627 -8.05 -11.66 8.80
C LEU A 627 -9.25 -11.28 7.92
N LEU A 628 -9.09 -10.26 7.06
CA LEU A 628 -10.15 -9.71 6.22
C LEU A 628 -10.06 -10.18 4.75
N ALA A 629 -9.12 -11.09 4.44
CA ALA A 629 -8.84 -11.55 3.08
C ALA A 629 -9.72 -12.73 2.59
N GLY A 630 -10.73 -13.13 3.37
CA GLY A 630 -11.63 -14.25 3.05
C GLY A 630 -12.86 -13.85 2.24
N SER A 631 -13.68 -14.85 1.88
CA SER A 631 -14.95 -14.65 1.16
C SER A 631 -16.08 -14.11 2.03
N GLN A 632 -15.94 -14.18 3.36
CA GLN A 632 -16.94 -13.65 4.28
C GLN A 632 -16.90 -12.12 4.35
N PRO A 633 -18.06 -11.44 4.39
CA PRO A 633 -18.13 -10.00 4.60
C PRO A 633 -17.40 -9.53 5.88
N PRO A 634 -16.69 -8.39 5.84
CA PRO A 634 -15.92 -7.90 6.99
C PRO A 634 -16.70 -7.73 8.29
N HIS A 635 -17.98 -7.36 8.21
CA HIS A 635 -18.82 -7.16 9.41
C HIS A 635 -19.13 -8.46 10.16
N ILE A 636 -19.23 -9.59 9.43
CA ILE A 636 -19.38 -10.93 10.03
C ILE A 636 -18.07 -11.32 10.71
N ILE A 637 -16.94 -11.14 10.03
CA ILE A 637 -15.60 -11.45 10.58
C ILE A 637 -15.35 -10.65 11.87
N LEU A 638 -15.60 -9.35 11.84
CA LEU A 638 -15.43 -8.48 13.01
C LEU A 638 -16.43 -8.81 14.13
N GLY A 639 -17.65 -9.21 13.79
CA GLY A 639 -18.66 -9.67 14.75
C GLY A 639 -18.24 -10.96 15.47
N ASN A 640 -17.69 -11.92 14.73
CA ASN A 640 -17.16 -13.18 15.28
C ASN A 640 -15.92 -12.96 16.15
N LEU A 641 -15.08 -11.97 15.80
CA LEU A 641 -13.96 -11.56 16.65
C LEU A 641 -14.45 -10.92 17.95
N ALA A 642 -15.53 -10.14 17.92
CA ALA A 642 -16.13 -9.56 19.11
C ALA A 642 -16.62 -10.64 20.10
N ASP A 643 -17.12 -11.77 19.62
CA ASP A 643 -17.52 -12.90 20.48
C ASP A 643 -16.34 -13.51 21.25
N GLN A 644 -15.11 -13.34 20.75
CA GLN A 644 -13.89 -13.86 21.38
C GLN A 644 -13.16 -12.81 22.22
N MET A 645 -13.28 -11.53 21.83
CA MET A 645 -12.48 -10.43 22.35
C MET A 645 -13.28 -9.45 23.21
N GLY A 646 -14.60 -9.57 23.24
CA GLY A 646 -15.47 -8.59 23.85
C GLY A 646 -15.91 -7.47 22.88
N PRO A 647 -16.76 -6.56 23.36
CA PRO A 647 -17.49 -5.62 22.50
C PRO A 647 -16.65 -4.47 21.96
N ILE A 648 -15.43 -4.26 22.46
CA ILE A 648 -14.47 -3.24 22.02
C ILE A 648 -13.09 -3.85 21.82
N PHE A 649 -12.48 -3.59 20.66
CA PHE A 649 -11.09 -3.98 20.43
C PHE A 649 -10.45 -3.13 19.34
N THR A 650 -9.12 -3.14 19.31
CA THR A 650 -8.36 -2.45 18.26
C THR A 650 -7.74 -3.44 17.29
N ILE A 651 -7.83 -3.12 16.00
CA ILE A 651 -7.10 -3.79 14.93
C ILE A 651 -6.17 -2.80 14.23
N LYS A 652 -5.34 -3.33 13.33
CA LYS A 652 -4.36 -2.57 12.56
C LYS A 652 -4.55 -2.90 11.08
N LEU A 653 -4.92 -1.91 10.27
CA LEU A 653 -5.13 -2.04 8.83
C LEU A 653 -3.93 -1.40 8.12
N GLY A 654 -2.90 -2.21 7.86
CA GLY A 654 -1.60 -1.72 7.40
C GLY A 654 -0.95 -0.81 8.44
N VAL A 655 -0.77 0.47 8.11
CA VAL A 655 -0.21 1.47 9.04
C VAL A 655 -1.25 2.12 9.96
N HIS A 656 -2.55 1.94 9.68
CA HIS A 656 -3.62 2.62 10.40
C HIS A 656 -4.15 1.79 11.56
N ARG A 657 -4.39 2.44 12.71
CA ARG A 657 -5.11 1.85 13.84
C ARG A 657 -6.61 2.01 13.63
N ALA A 658 -7.38 0.95 13.87
CA ALA A 658 -8.83 1.01 13.86
C ALA A 658 -9.40 0.46 15.17
N LEU A 659 -10.30 1.22 15.79
CA LEU A 659 -11.14 0.82 16.91
C LEU A 659 -12.43 0.22 16.35
N VAL A 660 -12.76 -1.00 16.77
CA VAL A 660 -13.99 -1.69 16.40
C VAL A 660 -14.89 -1.74 17.63
N VAL A 661 -16.11 -1.23 17.50
CA VAL A 661 -17.14 -1.29 18.55
C VAL A 661 -18.33 -2.11 18.06
N ASN A 662 -18.82 -3.01 18.92
CA ASN A 662 -19.82 -4.02 18.58
C ASN A 662 -21.01 -4.04 19.55
N SER A 663 -21.07 -3.11 20.52
CA SER A 663 -22.21 -2.95 21.43
C SER A 663 -22.82 -1.56 21.33
N TRP A 664 -24.12 -1.47 21.61
CA TRP A 664 -24.87 -0.22 21.51
C TRP A 664 -24.41 0.82 22.54
N GLU A 665 -23.96 0.37 23.72
CA GLU A 665 -23.47 1.23 24.80
C GLU A 665 -22.20 1.99 24.38
N LEU A 666 -21.30 1.29 23.68
CA LEU A 666 -20.06 1.87 23.16
C LEU A 666 -20.29 2.71 21.91
N ALA A 667 -21.21 2.28 21.03
CA ALA A 667 -21.63 3.10 19.91
C ALA A 667 -22.23 4.43 20.39
N ARG A 668 -23.04 4.40 21.46
CA ARG A 668 -23.53 5.59 22.14
C ARG A 668 -22.39 6.48 22.63
N ASP A 669 -21.43 5.92 23.37
CA ASP A 669 -20.31 6.69 23.89
C ASP A 669 -19.46 7.34 22.78
N CYS A 670 -19.22 6.62 21.68
CA CYS A 670 -18.54 7.14 20.50
C CYS A 670 -19.31 8.25 19.77
N LEU A 671 -20.63 8.09 19.60
CA LEU A 671 -21.46 8.94 18.73
C LEU A 671 -22.23 10.03 19.50
N THR A 672 -22.10 10.09 20.83
CA THR A 672 -22.68 11.15 21.69
C THR A 672 -21.59 11.84 22.50
N THR A 673 -21.06 11.20 23.56
CA THR A 673 -20.00 11.75 24.42
C THR A 673 -18.79 12.21 23.60
N ASN A 674 -18.36 11.37 22.66
CA ASN A 674 -17.19 11.59 21.82
C ASN A 674 -17.56 11.99 20.39
N ASP A 675 -18.78 12.48 20.15
CA ASP A 675 -19.33 12.73 18.82
C ASP A 675 -18.46 13.66 17.96
N LYS A 676 -17.86 14.67 18.60
CA LYS A 676 -16.99 15.67 18.00
C LYS A 676 -15.62 15.10 17.73
N ALA A 677 -15.09 14.31 18.67
CA ALA A 677 -13.80 13.63 18.51
C ALA A 677 -13.86 12.71 17.29
N PHE A 678 -14.93 11.91 17.14
CA PHE A 678 -15.11 11.02 16.00
C PHE A 678 -15.83 11.66 14.81
N ALA A 679 -15.99 12.97 14.74
CA ALA A 679 -16.74 13.59 13.65
C ALA A 679 -16.00 13.56 12.29
N ASN A 680 -14.70 13.25 12.26
CA ASN A 680 -13.90 13.31 11.03
C ASN A 680 -14.01 12.03 10.20
N ARG A 681 -13.62 12.12 8.92
CA ARG A 681 -13.51 10.97 8.01
C ARG A 681 -12.04 10.62 7.76
N PRO A 682 -11.69 9.33 7.66
CA PRO A 682 -10.33 8.93 7.33
C PRO A 682 -9.98 9.32 5.90
N LYS A 683 -8.69 9.58 5.66
CA LYS A 683 -8.18 9.77 4.30
C LYS A 683 -8.15 8.43 3.56
N ALA A 684 -8.75 8.39 2.37
CA ALA A 684 -8.78 7.23 1.50
C ALA A 684 -8.75 7.69 0.03
N LEU A 685 -8.10 6.91 -0.83
CA LEU A 685 -7.89 7.24 -2.24
C LEU A 685 -9.22 7.42 -2.99
N ALA A 686 -10.18 6.53 -2.75
CA ALA A 686 -11.49 6.61 -3.35
C ALA A 686 -12.25 7.87 -2.91
N MET A 687 -12.12 8.29 -1.64
CA MET A 687 -12.73 9.55 -1.15
C MET A 687 -12.08 10.79 -1.77
N GLU A 688 -10.78 10.73 -2.06
CA GLU A 688 -10.05 11.78 -2.76
C GLU A 688 -10.48 11.88 -4.23
N ILE A 689 -10.60 10.77 -4.96
CA ILE A 689 -10.83 10.79 -6.41
C ILE A 689 -12.32 10.85 -6.74
N LEU A 690 -13.11 9.90 -6.24
CA LEU A 690 -14.55 9.83 -6.50
C LEU A 690 -15.34 10.86 -5.68
N GLY A 691 -14.83 11.26 -4.52
CA GLY A 691 -15.45 12.24 -3.63
C GLY A 691 -15.14 13.70 -3.96
N TYR A 692 -14.75 14.01 -5.21
CA TYR A 692 -14.39 15.36 -5.66
C TYR A 692 -13.30 15.99 -4.79
N ASN A 693 -12.21 15.30 -4.47
CA ASN A 693 -11.17 15.78 -3.55
C ASN A 693 -11.76 16.20 -2.19
N TYR A 694 -12.59 15.33 -1.61
CA TYR A 694 -13.27 15.52 -0.33
C TYR A 694 -14.31 16.65 -0.30
N TYR A 695 -14.84 17.09 -1.45
CA TYR A 695 -15.96 18.04 -1.51
C TYR A 695 -17.31 17.37 -1.31
N LEU A 696 -17.42 16.08 -1.64
CA LEU A 696 -18.60 15.27 -1.36
C LEU A 696 -18.84 15.22 0.15
N PHE A 697 -19.94 15.79 0.64
CA PHE A 697 -20.10 16.10 2.07
C PHE A 697 -20.13 14.84 2.98
N GLY A 698 -20.49 13.67 2.44
CA GLY A 698 -20.46 12.40 3.17
C GLY A 698 -19.04 11.95 3.56
N THR A 699 -18.04 12.31 2.75
CA THR A 699 -16.62 11.95 2.90
C THR A 699 -15.74 13.13 3.32
N SER A 700 -16.30 14.35 3.34
CA SER A 700 -15.56 15.56 3.67
C SER A 700 -15.11 15.60 5.15
N PRO A 701 -13.93 16.19 5.44
CA PRO A 701 -13.47 16.41 6.81
C PRO A 701 -14.46 17.25 7.61
N TYR A 702 -14.50 17.03 8.92
CA TYR A 702 -15.38 17.81 9.79
C TYR A 702 -14.89 19.26 9.88
N GLY A 703 -15.77 20.22 9.61
CA GLY A 703 -15.41 21.64 9.57
C GLY A 703 -16.59 22.54 9.24
N GLU A 704 -16.30 23.80 8.97
CA GLU A 704 -17.30 24.81 8.64
C GLU A 704 -18.05 24.51 7.35
N TYR A 705 -17.32 24.18 6.27
CA TYR A 705 -17.90 23.76 4.99
C TYR A 705 -18.92 22.62 5.17
N TRP A 706 -18.52 21.52 5.83
CA TRP A 706 -19.40 20.39 6.07
C TRP A 706 -20.66 20.80 6.83
N ARG A 707 -20.54 21.61 7.90
CA ARG A 707 -21.70 22.09 8.68
C ARG A 707 -22.66 22.91 7.82
N GLN A 708 -22.16 23.79 6.97
CA GLN A 708 -22.98 24.64 6.12
C GLN A 708 -23.70 23.84 5.03
N ILE A 709 -22.99 22.96 4.31
CA ILE A 709 -23.62 22.09 3.30
C ILE A 709 -24.64 21.16 3.94
N CYS A 710 -24.34 20.51 5.07
CA CYS A 710 -25.32 19.68 5.77
C CYS A 710 -26.54 20.49 6.22
N LYS A 711 -26.36 21.74 6.65
CA LYS A 711 -27.49 22.62 6.98
C LYS A 711 -28.36 22.89 5.74
N ILE A 712 -27.75 23.24 4.60
CA ILE A 712 -28.47 23.46 3.34
C ILE A 712 -29.24 22.21 2.94
N VAL A 713 -28.54 21.07 2.84
CA VAL A 713 -29.15 19.78 2.44
C VAL A 713 -30.31 19.40 3.37
N THR A 714 -30.12 19.52 4.69
CA THR A 714 -31.18 19.18 5.66
C THR A 714 -32.37 20.12 5.53
N LEU A 715 -32.15 21.43 5.39
CA LEU A 715 -33.24 22.40 5.22
C LEU A 715 -34.03 22.12 3.94
N GLU A 716 -33.36 21.89 2.81
CA GLU A 716 -34.05 21.66 1.54
C GLU A 716 -34.80 20.31 1.50
N ILE A 717 -34.20 19.24 2.05
CA ILE A 717 -34.87 17.94 2.18
C ILE A 717 -36.09 18.04 3.11
N VAL A 718 -36.04 18.85 4.17
CA VAL A 718 -37.12 18.99 5.16
C VAL A 718 -38.22 19.96 4.70
N VAL A 719 -37.89 21.04 3.98
CA VAL A 719 -38.81 22.11 3.56
C VAL A 719 -39.63 21.72 2.32
N GLY A 720 -39.30 20.62 1.64
CA GLY A 720 -40.24 19.93 0.76
C GLY A 720 -40.52 20.63 -0.57
N LYS A 721 -39.51 21.24 -1.22
CA LYS A 721 -39.58 21.39 -2.68
C LYS A 721 -39.36 20.01 -3.29
N ARG A 722 -40.36 19.53 -4.04
CA ARG A 722 -40.38 18.20 -4.68
C ARG A 722 -39.00 17.90 -5.29
N PHE A 723 -38.37 16.82 -4.86
CA PHE A 723 -37.42 16.09 -5.70
C PHE A 723 -38.24 15.53 -6.87
N VAL A 724 -38.51 16.38 -7.86
CA VAL A 724 -39.09 15.94 -9.12
C VAL A 724 -38.00 15.18 -9.84
N GLU A 725 -38.39 14.04 -10.42
CA GLU A 725 -37.63 13.32 -11.44
C GLU A 725 -36.84 14.32 -12.31
N CYS A 726 -35.57 14.02 -12.60
CA CYS A 726 -34.92 14.60 -13.77
C CYS A 726 -35.77 14.18 -14.97
N ASN A 727 -36.78 14.99 -15.29
CA ASN A 727 -37.78 14.63 -16.25
C ASN A 727 -37.09 14.71 -17.61
N LYS A 728 -37.10 13.54 -18.25
CA LYS A 728 -36.38 13.18 -19.46
C LYS A 728 -36.40 14.31 -20.48
N GLY A 729 -35.24 14.90 -20.69
CA GLY A 729 -34.92 15.50 -21.98
C GLY A 729 -34.95 14.36 -23.00
N ASP A 730 -35.83 14.50 -23.98
CA ASP A 730 -35.92 13.65 -25.16
C ASP A 730 -34.53 13.59 -25.81
N GLU A 731 -33.78 12.48 -25.67
CA GLU A 731 -32.73 11.98 -26.57
C GLU A 731 -31.91 10.81 -25.94
N GLY A 732 -32.07 9.60 -26.49
CA GLY A 732 -31.06 8.51 -26.43
C GLY A 732 -31.16 7.49 -25.28
N ARG A 733 -31.61 6.26 -25.59
CA ARG A 733 -31.52 5.07 -24.70
C ARG A 733 -30.10 4.77 -24.18
N ASP A 734 -29.06 5.22 -24.89
CA ASP A 734 -27.66 4.95 -24.52
C ASP A 734 -27.20 5.74 -23.28
N SER A 735 -27.74 6.93 -23.00
CA SER A 735 -27.27 7.75 -21.85
C SER A 735 -27.74 7.25 -20.48
N ASP A 736 -28.90 6.58 -20.43
CA ASP A 736 -29.48 6.02 -19.21
C ASP A 736 -28.68 4.81 -18.71
N ASP A 737 -28.23 3.95 -19.64
CA ASP A 737 -27.37 2.80 -19.31
C ASP A 737 -25.98 3.25 -18.85
N ASP A 738 -25.43 4.31 -19.47
CA ASP A 738 -24.14 4.90 -19.09
C ASP A 738 -24.16 5.44 -17.65
N TRP A 739 -25.19 6.21 -17.27
CA TRP A 739 -25.34 6.72 -15.89
C TRP A 739 -25.47 5.60 -14.86
N ARG A 740 -26.33 4.61 -15.13
CA ARG A 740 -26.53 3.45 -14.24
C ARG A 740 -25.25 2.63 -14.09
N SER A 741 -24.50 2.47 -15.17
CA SER A 741 -23.20 1.78 -15.14
C SER A 741 -22.19 2.54 -14.30
N ALA A 742 -22.05 3.86 -14.50
CA ALA A 742 -21.14 4.71 -13.74
C ALA A 742 -21.47 4.73 -12.24
N LEU A 743 -22.76 4.76 -11.87
CA LEU A 743 -23.21 4.64 -10.48
C LEU A 743 -22.81 3.32 -9.84
N ARG A 744 -23.03 2.20 -10.54
CA ARG A 744 -22.65 0.87 -10.05
C ARG A 744 -21.13 0.76 -9.85
N ASP A 745 -20.36 1.27 -10.79
CA ASP A 745 -18.90 1.28 -10.70
C ASP A 745 -18.40 2.18 -9.57
N PHE A 746 -19.07 3.32 -9.31
CA PHE A 746 -18.81 4.16 -8.14
C PHE A 746 -18.91 3.37 -6.84
N PHE A 747 -20.03 2.69 -6.57
CA PHE A 747 -20.22 1.97 -5.30
C PHE A 747 -19.25 0.79 -5.15
N LYS A 748 -18.98 0.10 -6.26
CA LYS A 748 -18.00 -0.99 -6.32
C LYS A 748 -16.60 -0.49 -5.97
N LEU A 749 -16.14 0.60 -6.59
CA LEU A 749 -14.81 1.16 -6.38
C LEU A 749 -14.69 1.85 -5.01
N MET A 750 -15.73 2.54 -4.55
CA MET A 750 -15.75 3.21 -3.25
C MET A 750 -15.71 2.22 -2.07
N GLY A 751 -16.30 1.04 -2.23
CA GLY A 751 -16.24 -0.05 -1.25
C GLY A 751 -15.01 -0.96 -1.37
N LYS A 752 -14.19 -0.79 -2.41
CA LYS A 752 -13.05 -1.67 -2.67
C LYS A 752 -11.88 -1.35 -1.73
N PHE A 753 -11.27 -2.39 -1.17
CA PHE A 753 -10.03 -2.24 -0.43
C PHE A 753 -8.87 -1.94 -1.38
N VAL A 754 -8.22 -0.78 -1.21
CA VAL A 754 -7.03 -0.38 -1.98
C VAL A 754 -5.77 -0.50 -1.12
N VAL A 755 -4.72 -1.12 -1.66
CA VAL A 755 -3.44 -1.32 -0.94
C VAL A 755 -2.83 0.00 -0.47
N SER A 756 -2.98 1.08 -1.25
CA SER A 756 -2.48 2.41 -0.90
C SER A 756 -3.17 3.04 0.32
N ASP A 757 -4.41 2.64 0.64
CA ASP A 757 -5.13 3.10 1.83
C ASP A 757 -4.63 2.44 3.12
N ALA A 758 -3.96 1.28 2.99
CA ALA A 758 -3.24 0.62 4.07
C ALA A 758 -1.75 1.02 4.10
N PHE A 759 -1.18 1.35 2.94
CA PHE A 759 0.23 1.68 2.73
C PHE A 759 0.40 2.85 1.77
N PRO A 760 0.29 4.11 2.26
CA PRO A 760 0.30 5.29 1.40
C PRO A 760 1.56 5.42 0.51
N PHE A 761 2.71 4.88 0.95
CA PHE A 761 3.96 4.88 0.20
C PHE A 761 3.97 3.95 -1.02
N LEU A 762 2.99 3.05 -1.17
CA LEU A 762 2.82 2.18 -2.34
C LEU A 762 1.87 2.76 -3.40
N ARG A 763 1.30 3.95 -3.18
CA ARG A 763 0.32 4.57 -4.11
C ARG A 763 0.83 4.65 -5.56
N TRP A 764 2.11 4.95 -5.76
CA TRP A 764 2.70 5.10 -7.10
C TRP A 764 2.68 3.83 -7.96
N LEU A 765 2.46 2.65 -7.36
CA LEU A 765 2.40 1.37 -8.05
C LEU A 765 1.03 1.08 -8.66
N ASP A 766 -0.03 1.74 -8.18
CA ASP A 766 -1.43 1.50 -8.57
C ASP A 766 -1.77 -0.01 -8.67
N PHE A 767 -1.53 -0.74 -7.58
CA PHE A 767 -1.79 -2.19 -7.54
C PHE A 767 -3.25 -2.48 -7.89
N GLY A 768 -3.47 -3.20 -9.00
CA GLY A 768 -4.80 -3.54 -9.50
C GLY A 768 -5.41 -2.52 -10.48
N GLY A 769 -4.75 -1.39 -10.73
CA GLY A 769 -5.25 -0.34 -11.63
C GLY A 769 -6.44 0.45 -11.09
N ASP A 770 -6.66 0.40 -9.77
CA ASP A 770 -7.83 0.96 -9.10
C ASP A 770 -7.85 2.49 -9.16
N GLU A 771 -6.70 3.15 -9.04
CA GLU A 771 -6.62 4.62 -9.15
C GLU A 771 -7.01 5.07 -10.56
N LYS A 772 -6.56 4.33 -11.59
CA LYS A 772 -6.93 4.60 -12.98
C LYS A 772 -8.42 4.42 -13.22
N GLU A 773 -9.02 3.33 -12.73
CA GLU A 773 -10.46 3.10 -12.90
C GLU A 773 -11.29 4.13 -12.14
N MET A 774 -10.90 4.48 -10.89
CA MET A 774 -11.54 5.56 -10.13
C MET A 774 -11.50 6.90 -10.87
N LYS A 775 -10.38 7.25 -11.51
CA LYS A 775 -10.27 8.48 -12.31
C LYS A 775 -11.19 8.46 -13.52
N LYS A 776 -11.34 7.31 -14.17
CA LYS A 776 -12.25 7.14 -15.30
C LYS A 776 -13.70 7.32 -14.86
N THR A 777 -14.15 6.59 -13.83
CA THR A 777 -15.51 6.71 -13.28
C THR A 777 -15.79 8.13 -12.75
N ALA A 778 -14.84 8.76 -12.06
CA ALA A 778 -14.97 10.15 -11.61
C ALA A 778 -15.19 11.11 -12.79
N LYS A 779 -14.47 10.92 -13.89
CA LYS A 779 -14.61 11.75 -15.10
C LYS A 779 -15.96 11.53 -15.79
N GLU A 780 -16.43 10.29 -15.89
CA GLU A 780 -17.74 9.96 -16.45
C GLU A 780 -18.87 10.63 -15.65
N LEU A 781 -18.87 10.48 -14.33
CA LEU A 781 -19.84 11.14 -13.45
C LEU A 781 -19.75 12.68 -13.54
N ASP A 782 -18.54 13.24 -13.57
CA ASP A 782 -18.35 14.70 -13.68
C ASP A 782 -18.86 15.27 -15.00
N ASN A 783 -18.69 14.54 -16.11
CA ASN A 783 -19.22 14.95 -17.41
C ASN A 783 -20.76 14.97 -17.40
N ILE A 784 -21.40 13.93 -16.84
CA ILE A 784 -22.86 13.82 -16.80
C ILE A 784 -23.45 14.96 -15.96
N ILE A 785 -23.01 15.09 -14.70
CA ILE A 785 -23.54 16.11 -13.80
C ILE A 785 -23.13 17.54 -14.21
N GLY A 786 -21.97 17.68 -14.86
CA GLY A 786 -21.53 18.92 -15.48
C GLY A 786 -22.45 19.35 -16.63
N GLY A 787 -22.91 18.40 -17.45
CA GLY A 787 -23.93 18.62 -18.47
C GLY A 787 -25.23 19.16 -17.86
N TRP A 788 -25.75 18.49 -16.83
CA TRP A 788 -26.96 18.93 -16.14
C TRP A 788 -26.81 20.33 -15.52
N LEU A 789 -25.68 20.62 -14.87
CA LEU A 789 -25.43 21.95 -14.30
C LEU A 789 -25.38 23.03 -15.39
N HIS A 790 -24.79 22.71 -16.54
CA HIS A 790 -24.72 23.64 -17.67
C HIS A 790 -26.11 23.94 -18.23
N GLU A 791 -26.96 22.93 -18.40
CA GLU A 791 -28.34 23.10 -18.84
C GLU A 791 -29.16 23.98 -17.87
N HIS A 792 -29.06 23.74 -16.56
CA HIS A 792 -29.78 24.55 -15.56
C HIS A 792 -29.32 26.00 -15.59
N LYS A 793 -28.01 26.25 -15.74
CA LYS A 793 -27.47 27.61 -15.91
C LYS A 793 -27.97 28.28 -17.20
N GLN A 794 -28.04 27.56 -18.31
CA GLN A 794 -28.58 28.09 -19.57
C GLN A 794 -30.07 28.40 -19.46
N LYS A 795 -30.87 27.50 -18.88
CA LYS A 795 -32.30 27.70 -18.61
C LYS A 795 -32.54 28.93 -17.74
N ARG A 796 -31.73 29.12 -16.70
CA ARG A 796 -31.81 30.30 -15.81
C ARG A 796 -31.42 31.59 -16.53
N ALA A 797 -30.41 31.54 -17.41
CA ALA A 797 -29.97 32.71 -18.18
C ALA A 797 -30.97 33.13 -19.27
N SER A 798 -31.74 32.20 -19.83
CA SER A 798 -32.73 32.47 -20.88
C SER A 798 -34.06 33.03 -20.36
N GLY A 799 -34.32 32.94 -19.05
CA GLY A 799 -35.55 33.46 -18.42
C GLY A 799 -36.82 32.71 -18.82
N VAL A 800 -36.71 31.56 -19.49
CA VAL A 800 -37.86 30.78 -19.98
C VAL A 800 -38.38 29.87 -18.86
N VAL A 801 -39.51 30.24 -18.26
CA VAL A 801 -40.29 29.36 -17.38
C VAL A 801 -41.17 28.45 -18.25
N TYR A 802 -40.77 27.19 -18.43
CA TYR A 802 -41.66 26.20 -19.04
C TYR A 802 -42.86 25.96 -18.12
N LYS A 803 -44.07 26.05 -18.66
CA LYS A 803 -45.31 25.68 -17.94
C LYS A 803 -45.23 24.21 -17.52
N GLY A 804 -44.92 23.95 -16.25
CA GLY A 804 -45.03 22.62 -15.63
C GLY A 804 -43.84 22.13 -14.80
N GLY A 805 -42.65 22.74 -14.91
CA GLY A 805 -41.46 22.35 -14.12
C GLY A 805 -41.23 23.27 -12.93
N GLY A 806 -41.37 22.78 -11.71
CA GLY A 806 -40.91 23.51 -10.51
C GLY A 806 -39.39 23.56 -10.44
N GLU A 807 -38.83 24.50 -9.66
CA GLU A 807 -37.38 24.54 -9.36
C GLU A 807 -36.95 23.23 -8.68
N ASP A 808 -35.90 22.60 -9.22
CA ASP A 808 -35.32 21.39 -8.62
C ASP A 808 -34.19 21.72 -7.62
N PHE A 809 -33.60 20.68 -7.01
CA PHE A 809 -32.57 20.87 -6.00
C PHE A 809 -31.30 21.57 -6.54
N MET A 810 -30.97 21.38 -7.82
CA MET A 810 -29.82 22.01 -8.45
C MET A 810 -30.07 23.51 -8.67
N ASP A 811 -31.29 23.90 -9.06
CA ASP A 811 -31.72 25.29 -9.16
C ASP A 811 -31.67 26.02 -7.81
N VAL A 812 -32.14 25.34 -6.75
CA VAL A 812 -32.08 25.84 -5.37
C VAL A 812 -30.63 26.08 -4.94
N LEU A 813 -29.75 25.11 -5.16
CA LEU A 813 -28.32 25.27 -4.84
C LEU A 813 -27.67 26.38 -5.66
N LEU A 814 -28.01 26.54 -6.94
CA LEU A 814 -27.54 27.66 -7.76
C LEU A 814 -27.93 29.00 -7.13
N SER A 815 -29.15 29.11 -6.56
CA SER A 815 -29.58 30.35 -5.89
C SER A 815 -28.82 30.59 -4.58
N ILE A 816 -28.76 29.58 -3.71
CA ILE A 816 -28.11 29.70 -2.40
C ILE A 816 -26.62 30.02 -2.55
N LEU A 817 -25.93 29.35 -3.48
CA LEU A 817 -24.49 29.52 -3.66
C LEU A 817 -24.11 30.85 -4.34
N GLN A 818 -25.01 31.44 -5.12
CA GLN A 818 -24.80 32.73 -5.77
C GLN A 818 -24.83 33.89 -4.75
N ASP A 819 -25.72 33.81 -3.77
CA ASP A 819 -25.80 34.76 -2.64
C ASP A 819 -24.65 34.55 -1.64
N ALA A 820 -24.07 33.35 -1.64
CA ALA A 820 -23.03 32.87 -0.75
C ALA A 820 -21.60 32.98 -1.32
N LYS A 821 -21.26 34.07 -2.02
CA LYS A 821 -19.88 34.32 -2.51
C LYS A 821 -18.79 34.23 -1.43
N GLU A 822 -19.16 34.25 -0.14
CA GLU A 822 -18.25 34.13 1.00
C GLU A 822 -18.11 32.72 1.60
N LEU A 823 -18.83 31.68 1.11
CA LEU A 823 -18.89 30.38 1.81
C LEU A 823 -17.55 29.60 1.83
N SER A 824 -16.64 29.86 0.89
CA SER A 824 -15.23 29.48 0.93
C SER A 824 -14.48 30.04 -0.28
N ASN A 825 -13.14 30.07 -0.25
CA ASN A 825 -12.28 30.39 -1.42
C ASN A 825 -12.39 29.35 -2.58
N ARG A 826 -13.51 28.64 -2.72
CA ARG A 826 -13.65 27.44 -3.55
C ARG A 826 -14.71 27.65 -4.64
N ASP A 827 -14.59 26.84 -5.70
CA ASP A 827 -15.44 26.90 -6.88
C ASP A 827 -16.89 26.49 -6.60
N VAL A 828 -17.83 27.40 -6.88
CA VAL A 828 -19.27 27.23 -6.65
C VAL A 828 -19.84 26.07 -7.48
N ASP A 829 -19.35 25.88 -8.70
CA ASP A 829 -19.83 24.83 -9.58
C ASP A 829 -19.46 23.45 -9.04
N THR A 830 -18.22 23.30 -8.57
CA THR A 830 -17.76 22.08 -7.88
C THR A 830 -18.60 21.78 -6.64
N ILE A 831 -18.95 22.78 -5.84
CA ILE A 831 -19.81 22.59 -4.65
C ILE A 831 -21.20 22.11 -5.08
N ASN A 832 -21.79 22.71 -6.10
CA ASN A 832 -23.11 22.32 -6.60
C ASN A 832 -23.08 20.88 -7.14
N LYS A 833 -22.17 20.58 -8.08
CA LYS A 833 -22.00 19.23 -8.66
C LYS A 833 -21.80 18.18 -7.56
N SER A 834 -20.83 18.39 -6.67
CA SER A 834 -20.52 17.40 -5.62
C SER A 834 -21.66 17.21 -4.62
N THR A 835 -22.42 18.26 -4.29
CA THR A 835 -23.55 18.18 -3.35
C THR A 835 -24.74 17.44 -3.98
N CYS A 836 -25.11 17.79 -5.22
CA CYS A 836 -26.14 17.07 -5.98
C CYS A 836 -25.79 15.60 -6.15
N LEU A 837 -24.55 15.30 -6.57
CA LEU A 837 -24.08 13.93 -6.73
C LEU A 837 -24.15 13.15 -5.41
N ALA A 838 -23.75 13.77 -4.29
CA ALA A 838 -23.78 13.13 -2.98
C ALA A 838 -25.19 12.67 -2.57
N ILE A 839 -26.21 13.50 -2.84
CA ILE A 839 -27.61 13.16 -2.53
C ILE A 839 -28.10 12.04 -3.44
N ILE A 840 -27.85 12.14 -4.75
CA ILE A 840 -28.30 11.12 -5.71
C ILE A 840 -27.68 9.76 -5.37
N LEU A 841 -26.36 9.72 -5.15
CA LEU A 841 -25.67 8.50 -4.72
C LEU A 841 -26.28 7.92 -3.44
N ALA A 842 -26.42 8.74 -2.40
CA ALA A 842 -26.96 8.28 -1.12
C ALA A 842 -28.40 7.76 -1.26
N ALA A 843 -29.22 8.40 -2.08
CA ALA A 843 -30.63 8.05 -2.29
C ALA A 843 -30.82 6.81 -3.16
N SER A 844 -29.96 6.55 -4.16
CA SER A 844 -30.16 5.45 -5.10
C SER A 844 -29.81 4.08 -4.52
N ASP A 845 -28.55 3.86 -4.13
CA ASP A 845 -28.08 2.50 -3.81
C ASP A 845 -28.62 2.00 -2.47
N THR A 846 -28.66 2.86 -1.45
CA THR A 846 -29.13 2.47 -0.11
C THR A 846 -30.61 2.09 -0.07
N THR A 847 -31.45 2.80 -0.84
CA THR A 847 -32.90 2.50 -0.90
C THR A 847 -33.16 1.25 -1.72
N SER A 848 -32.48 1.10 -2.86
CA SER A 848 -32.54 -0.10 -3.71
C SER A 848 -32.14 -1.37 -2.94
N VAL A 849 -31.01 -1.32 -2.22
CA VAL A 849 -30.55 -2.44 -1.38
C VAL A 849 -31.55 -2.79 -0.29
N THR A 850 -32.09 -1.78 0.40
CA THR A 850 -33.06 -2.00 1.48
C THR A 850 -34.37 -2.60 0.97
N LEU A 851 -34.90 -2.10 -0.16
CA LEU A 851 -36.10 -2.66 -0.81
C LEU A 851 -35.85 -4.11 -1.26
N THR A 852 -34.68 -4.38 -1.84
CA THR A 852 -34.29 -5.72 -2.29
C THR A 852 -34.25 -6.72 -1.14
N TRP A 853 -33.65 -6.35 0.00
CA TRP A 853 -33.66 -7.20 1.21
C TRP A 853 -35.06 -7.37 1.78
N THR A 854 -35.84 -6.30 1.84
CA THR A 854 -37.23 -6.35 2.33
C THR A 854 -38.07 -7.29 1.49
N LEU A 855 -37.97 -7.21 0.16
CA LEU A 855 -38.65 -8.13 -0.75
C LEU A 855 -38.22 -9.58 -0.54
N SER A 856 -36.91 -9.81 -0.38
CA SER A 856 -36.35 -11.14 -0.09
C SER A 856 -36.93 -11.73 1.20
N PHE A 857 -37.04 -10.92 2.25
CA PHE A 857 -37.66 -11.33 3.50
C PHE A 857 -39.13 -11.68 3.35
N LEU A 858 -39.90 -10.87 2.64
CA LEU A 858 -41.32 -11.12 2.41
C LEU A 858 -41.56 -12.40 1.61
N LEU A 859 -40.72 -12.68 0.60
CA LEU A 859 -40.77 -13.92 -0.18
C LEU A 859 -40.44 -15.16 0.66
N ASN A 860 -39.49 -15.03 1.59
CA ASN A 860 -39.14 -16.11 2.53
C ASN A 860 -40.15 -16.23 3.70
N ASN A 861 -40.95 -15.19 3.96
CA ASN A 861 -41.92 -15.14 5.06
C ASN A 861 -43.33 -14.85 4.53
N ARG A 862 -43.90 -15.81 3.80
CA ARG A 862 -45.21 -15.68 3.13
C ARG A 862 -46.36 -15.24 4.04
N ARG A 863 -46.32 -15.62 5.32
CA ARG A 863 -47.31 -15.17 6.30
C ARG A 863 -47.23 -13.66 6.56
N VAL A 864 -46.02 -13.12 6.64
CA VAL A 864 -45.79 -11.68 6.85
C VAL A 864 -46.22 -10.90 5.61
N LEU A 865 -45.86 -11.40 4.41
CA LEU A 865 -46.30 -10.83 3.13
C LEU A 865 -47.82 -10.71 3.04
N LYS A 866 -48.54 -11.80 3.30
CA LYS A 866 -50.01 -11.81 3.27
C LYS A 866 -50.62 -10.82 4.27
N LYS A 867 -50.02 -10.69 5.46
CA LYS A 867 -50.49 -9.75 6.48
C LYS A 867 -50.27 -8.28 6.07
N ALA A 868 -49.17 -7.98 5.38
CA ALA A 868 -48.93 -6.65 4.80
C ALA A 868 -49.93 -6.31 3.68
N GLN A 869 -50.23 -7.28 2.82
CA GLN A 869 -51.27 -7.12 1.80
C GLN A 869 -52.66 -6.92 2.43
N GLN A 870 -53.00 -7.67 3.49
CA GLN A 870 -54.25 -7.49 4.22
C GLN A 870 -54.38 -6.09 4.85
N GLU A 871 -53.29 -5.53 5.39
CA GLU A 871 -53.28 -4.15 5.89
C GLU A 871 -53.62 -3.15 4.77
N LEU A 872 -52.99 -3.31 3.60
CA LEU A 872 -53.25 -2.48 2.42
C LEU A 872 -54.70 -2.62 1.93
N ASP A 873 -55.20 -3.85 1.81
CA ASP A 873 -56.57 -4.12 1.35
C ASP A 873 -57.61 -3.51 2.32
N THR A 874 -57.32 -3.53 3.62
CA THR A 874 -58.24 -3.03 4.65
C THR A 874 -58.26 -1.50 4.71
N LEU A 875 -57.09 -0.86 4.62
CA LEU A 875 -56.95 0.58 4.83
C LEU A 875 -57.04 1.41 3.54
N VAL A 876 -56.59 0.86 2.41
CA VAL A 876 -56.57 1.53 1.10
C VAL A 876 -57.69 1.03 0.20
N GLY A 877 -57.91 -0.29 0.18
CA GLY A 877 -58.88 -0.95 -0.70
C GLY A 877 -58.42 -1.04 -2.17
N ILE A 878 -59.14 -1.81 -2.98
CA ILE A 878 -58.74 -2.16 -4.35
C ILE A 878 -59.17 -1.16 -5.44
N GLU A 879 -59.93 -0.13 -5.09
CA GLU A 879 -60.55 0.82 -6.04
C GLU A 879 -59.60 1.94 -6.50
N ARG A 880 -58.44 2.09 -5.85
CA ARG A 880 -57.45 3.11 -6.16
C ARG A 880 -56.04 2.63 -5.83
N GLN A 881 -55.03 3.29 -6.41
CA GLN A 881 -53.65 3.08 -5.98
C GLN A 881 -53.39 3.72 -4.60
N VAL A 882 -52.41 3.14 -3.89
CA VAL A 882 -51.91 3.67 -2.62
C VAL A 882 -51.20 5.01 -2.86
N LYS A 883 -51.37 5.95 -1.94
CA LYS A 883 -50.81 7.30 -2.02
C LYS A 883 -49.91 7.57 -0.81
N GLU A 884 -49.07 8.58 -0.93
CA GLU A 884 -48.18 9.01 0.17
C GLU A 884 -48.96 9.36 1.46
N SER A 885 -50.16 9.94 1.33
CA SER A 885 -51.02 10.27 2.47
C SER A 885 -51.47 9.07 3.30
N ASP A 886 -51.47 7.87 2.72
CA ASP A 886 -51.89 6.63 3.37
C ASP A 886 -50.77 6.05 4.26
N MET A 887 -49.51 6.46 4.04
CA MET A 887 -48.34 5.85 4.69
C MET A 887 -48.40 5.89 6.21
N LYS A 888 -48.99 6.94 6.79
CA LYS A 888 -49.13 7.13 8.24
C LYS A 888 -49.96 6.02 8.91
N ASP A 889 -50.89 5.41 8.18
CA ASP A 889 -51.83 4.42 8.70
C ASP A 889 -51.33 2.97 8.49
N LEU A 890 -50.37 2.76 7.59
CA LEU A 890 -49.76 1.46 7.26
C LEU A 890 -48.67 1.05 8.27
N VAL A 891 -49.05 0.88 9.53
CA VAL A 891 -48.12 0.68 10.66
C VAL A 891 -47.36 -0.66 10.58
N TYR A 892 -47.96 -1.72 10.04
CA TYR A 892 -47.32 -3.02 9.88
C TYR A 892 -46.31 -3.00 8.74
N LEU A 893 -46.59 -2.31 7.63
CA LEU A 893 -45.62 -2.08 6.55
C LEU A 893 -44.41 -1.28 7.05
N GLN A 894 -44.62 -0.25 7.88
CA GLN A 894 -43.52 0.47 8.51
C GLN A 894 -42.69 -0.44 9.45
N ALA A 895 -43.34 -1.33 10.19
CA ALA A 895 -42.66 -2.30 11.05
C ALA A 895 -41.82 -3.31 10.26
N ILE A 896 -42.29 -3.73 9.07
CA ILE A 896 -41.53 -4.57 8.13
C ILE A 896 -40.23 -3.89 7.72
N ILE A 897 -40.28 -2.60 7.35
CA ILE A 897 -39.09 -1.86 6.95
C ILE A 897 -38.13 -1.67 8.13
N LYS A 898 -38.63 -1.39 9.34
CA LYS A 898 -37.80 -1.33 10.55
C LYS A 898 -37.08 -2.66 10.83
N GLU A 899 -37.76 -3.79 10.66
CA GLU A 899 -37.14 -5.11 10.84
C GLU A 899 -36.13 -5.44 9.74
N SER A 900 -36.38 -5.01 8.50
CA SER A 900 -35.39 -5.09 7.41
C SER A 900 -34.13 -4.28 7.74
N PHE A 901 -34.27 -3.04 8.22
CA PHE A 901 -33.15 -2.21 8.66
C PHE A 901 -32.34 -2.85 9.78
N ARG A 902 -33.03 -3.53 10.72
CA ARG A 902 -32.37 -4.23 11.82
C ARG A 902 -31.51 -5.37 11.28
N LEU A 903 -32.08 -6.25 10.48
CA LEU A 903 -31.37 -7.47 10.04
C LEU A 903 -30.33 -7.19 8.95
N TYR A 904 -30.66 -6.46 7.88
CA TYR A 904 -29.72 -6.18 6.80
C TYR A 904 -29.59 -4.67 6.60
N PRO A 905 -28.89 -3.96 7.52
CA PRO A 905 -28.64 -2.55 7.37
C PRO A 905 -27.82 -2.30 6.10
N ALA A 906 -28.16 -1.25 5.36
CA ALA A 906 -27.46 -0.90 4.11
C ALA A 906 -25.96 -0.68 4.33
N ALA A 907 -25.55 -0.12 5.47
CA ALA A 907 -24.15 0.08 5.85
C ALA A 907 -23.81 -0.70 7.14
N PRO A 908 -23.46 -2.00 7.06
CA PRO A 908 -23.34 -2.87 8.24
C PRO A 908 -22.17 -2.53 9.17
N LEU A 909 -21.16 -1.79 8.68
CA LEU A 909 -20.04 -1.25 9.47
C LEU A 909 -20.13 0.26 9.72
N SER A 910 -21.27 0.88 9.41
CA SER A 910 -21.39 2.34 9.27
C SER A 910 -20.36 2.91 8.28
N VAL A 911 -20.41 4.22 8.03
CA VAL A 911 -19.35 4.90 7.29
C VAL A 911 -18.17 5.15 8.25
N PRO A 912 -16.92 4.83 7.90
CA PRO A 912 -15.79 4.97 8.81
C PRO A 912 -15.60 6.39 9.36
N HIS A 913 -15.27 6.48 10.64
CA HIS A 913 -14.94 7.73 11.34
C HIS A 913 -13.44 7.78 11.66
N GLU A 914 -12.92 8.95 11.99
CA GLU A 914 -11.54 9.13 12.47
C GLU A 914 -11.52 10.10 13.65
N SER A 915 -10.78 9.77 14.70
CA SER A 915 -10.64 10.64 15.87
C SER A 915 -9.78 11.87 15.55
N ILE A 916 -10.33 13.07 15.80
CA ILE A 916 -9.65 14.36 15.61
C ILE A 916 -8.63 14.61 16.73
N GLU A 917 -8.96 14.15 17.93
CA GLU A 917 -8.20 14.34 19.16
C GLU A 917 -8.18 13.06 19.98
N ASP A 918 -7.30 12.99 20.97
CA ASP A 918 -7.28 11.91 21.93
C ASP A 918 -8.59 11.92 22.72
N CYS A 919 -9.23 10.77 22.86
CA CYS A 919 -10.47 10.63 23.59
C CYS A 919 -10.50 9.34 24.42
N SER A 920 -11.59 9.10 25.14
CA SER A 920 -11.78 7.87 25.90
C SER A 920 -13.13 7.27 25.59
N VAL A 921 -13.16 5.97 25.30
CA VAL A 921 -14.38 5.23 24.97
C VAL A 921 -14.45 4.02 25.87
N GLY A 922 -15.53 3.91 26.66
CA GLY A 922 -15.73 2.76 27.57
C GLY A 922 -14.57 2.56 28.56
N GLY A 923 -13.93 3.65 29.02
CA GLY A 923 -12.74 3.59 29.90
C GLY A 923 -11.40 3.41 29.19
N TYR A 924 -11.38 3.15 27.87
CA TYR A 924 -10.16 2.96 27.11
C TYR A 924 -9.69 4.26 26.44
N HIS A 925 -8.39 4.53 26.53
CA HIS A 925 -7.77 5.66 25.85
C HIS A 925 -7.62 5.41 24.34
N ILE A 926 -8.18 6.31 23.52
CA ILE A 926 -8.15 6.27 22.06
C ILE A 926 -7.33 7.45 21.53
N PRO A 927 -6.16 7.22 20.92
CA PRO A 927 -5.35 8.29 20.36
C PRO A 927 -5.97 8.94 19.13
N ALA A 928 -5.67 10.22 18.88
CA ALA A 928 -5.99 10.94 17.67
C ALA A 928 -5.52 10.20 16.41
N GLY A 929 -6.29 10.28 15.32
CA GLY A 929 -6.05 9.57 14.07
C GLY A 929 -6.44 8.08 14.09
N THR A 930 -7.12 7.61 15.14
CA THR A 930 -7.67 6.24 15.18
C THR A 930 -8.96 6.19 14.36
N ARG A 931 -9.04 5.23 13.43
CA ARG A 931 -10.26 5.00 12.65
C ARG A 931 -11.30 4.29 13.52
N LEU A 932 -12.53 4.76 13.56
CA LEU A 932 -13.63 4.09 14.27
C LEU A 932 -14.52 3.34 13.27
N ILE A 933 -14.75 2.06 13.57
CA ILE A 933 -15.64 1.15 12.86
C ILE A 933 -16.75 0.73 13.82
N VAL A 934 -18.00 1.03 13.49
CA VAL A 934 -19.17 0.66 14.29
C VAL A 934 -19.85 -0.52 13.63
N ASN A 935 -19.79 -1.70 14.23
CA ASN A 935 -20.40 -2.90 13.66
C ASN A 935 -21.91 -2.93 13.94
N VAL A 936 -22.65 -2.14 13.16
CA VAL A 936 -24.11 -2.01 13.24
C VAL A 936 -24.80 -3.37 13.10
N SER A 937 -24.32 -4.23 12.19
CA SER A 937 -24.88 -5.57 11.99
C SER A 937 -24.82 -6.46 13.24
N LYS A 938 -23.73 -6.36 14.02
CA LYS A 938 -23.57 -7.07 15.30
C LYS A 938 -24.45 -6.48 16.40
N ILE A 939 -24.52 -5.14 16.49
CA ILE A 939 -25.37 -4.43 17.46
C ILE A 939 -26.84 -4.79 17.28
N HIS A 940 -27.32 -4.80 16.03
CA HIS A 940 -28.72 -5.13 15.71
C HIS A 940 -29.10 -6.60 15.95
N ARG A 941 -28.12 -7.46 16.23
CA ARG A 941 -28.30 -8.88 16.54
C ARG A 941 -27.92 -9.22 17.99
N ASP A 942 -27.75 -8.21 18.84
CA ASP A 942 -27.47 -8.42 20.25
C ASP A 942 -28.64 -9.12 20.95
N SER A 943 -28.41 -10.33 21.43
CA SER A 943 -29.43 -11.17 22.09
C SER A 943 -29.87 -10.61 23.45
N ARG A 944 -29.12 -9.67 24.03
CA ARG A 944 -29.51 -8.96 25.26
C ARG A 944 -30.66 -7.99 25.03
N VAL A 945 -30.85 -7.53 23.79
CA VAL A 945 -31.89 -6.57 23.39
C VAL A 945 -32.96 -7.27 22.55
N TRP A 946 -32.55 -8.04 21.55
CA TRP A 946 -33.44 -8.62 20.55
C TRP A 946 -33.69 -10.10 20.81
N LEU A 947 -34.91 -10.45 21.23
CA LEU A 947 -35.34 -11.86 21.30
C LEU A 947 -35.40 -12.45 19.88
N ASN A 948 -34.83 -13.64 19.71
CA ASN A 948 -34.61 -14.31 18.42
C ASN A 948 -33.96 -13.35 17.40
N PRO A 949 -32.71 -12.91 17.63
CA PRO A 949 -32.11 -11.78 16.91
C PRO A 949 -31.92 -12.04 15.41
N SER A 950 -31.88 -13.30 14.98
CA SER A 950 -31.70 -13.67 13.57
C SER A 950 -33.01 -13.90 12.81
N GLU A 951 -34.16 -13.94 13.50
CA GLU A 951 -35.46 -14.16 12.87
C GLU A 951 -36.11 -12.84 12.43
N PHE A 952 -36.81 -12.88 11.29
CA PHE A 952 -37.54 -11.73 10.74
C PHE A 952 -38.92 -11.62 11.38
N ILE A 953 -39.06 -10.76 12.40
CA ILE A 953 -40.29 -10.61 13.21
C ILE A 953 -40.69 -9.12 13.27
N PRO A 954 -41.42 -8.59 12.28
CA PRO A 954 -41.89 -7.20 12.30
C PRO A 954 -42.75 -6.85 13.52
N GLU A 955 -43.50 -7.81 14.07
CA GLU A 955 -44.39 -7.61 15.22
C GLU A 955 -43.68 -7.04 16.45
N ARG A 956 -42.36 -7.20 16.58
CA ARG A 956 -41.60 -6.63 17.71
C ARG A 956 -41.73 -5.10 17.76
N PHE A 957 -41.82 -4.43 16.61
CA PHE A 957 -41.99 -2.98 16.51
C PHE A 957 -43.43 -2.52 16.73
N LEU A 958 -44.37 -3.44 16.93
CA LEU A 958 -45.74 -3.13 17.36
C LEU A 958 -45.98 -3.47 18.83
N THR A 959 -45.05 -4.19 19.46
CA THR A 959 -45.20 -4.75 20.81
C THR A 959 -44.04 -4.33 21.71
N THR A 960 -43.03 -5.19 21.85
CA THR A 960 -41.91 -5.05 22.81
C THR A 960 -41.00 -3.87 22.52
N HIS A 961 -40.88 -3.45 21.26
CA HIS A 961 -39.98 -2.37 20.79
C HIS A 961 -40.77 -1.28 20.06
N LYS A 962 -42.01 -1.01 20.47
CA LYS A 962 -42.91 -0.03 19.83
C LYS A 962 -42.30 1.38 19.77
N ASP A 963 -41.61 1.78 20.83
CA ASP A 963 -41.04 3.12 20.97
C ASP A 963 -39.63 3.26 20.37
N VAL A 964 -39.09 2.18 19.78
CA VAL A 964 -37.78 2.21 19.12
C VAL A 964 -37.91 2.83 17.72
N ASP A 965 -37.13 3.89 17.47
CA ASP A 965 -37.04 4.55 16.18
C ASP A 965 -35.69 4.33 15.48
N VAL A 966 -35.60 4.82 14.25
CA VAL A 966 -34.39 4.74 13.41
C VAL A 966 -33.70 6.09 13.25
N LYS A 967 -34.11 7.10 14.04
CA LYS A 967 -33.61 8.48 14.01
C LYS A 967 -32.43 8.67 14.97
N GLY A 968 -31.76 7.56 15.30
CA GLY A 968 -30.50 7.46 16.02
C GLY A 968 -30.49 7.98 17.45
N GLN A 969 -31.64 8.01 18.12
CA GLN A 969 -31.72 8.12 19.59
C GLN A 969 -31.70 6.75 20.27
N ASN A 970 -32.19 5.72 19.58
CA ASN A 970 -32.12 4.32 19.99
C ASN A 970 -30.83 3.66 19.47
N PHE A 971 -29.84 3.48 20.33
CA PHE A 971 -28.52 2.97 19.93
C PHE A 971 -28.51 1.46 19.63
N GLU A 972 -29.54 0.75 20.06
CA GLU A 972 -29.84 -0.61 19.70
C GLU A 972 -30.29 -0.78 18.23
N LEU A 973 -30.70 0.31 17.57
CA LEU A 973 -31.12 0.35 16.16
C LEU A 973 -30.57 1.60 15.43
N LEU A 974 -29.44 1.45 14.76
CA LEU A 974 -28.64 2.51 14.10
C LEU A 974 -28.51 2.36 12.57
N PRO A 975 -29.58 2.09 11.78
CA PRO A 975 -29.45 1.96 10.33
C PRO A 975 -29.03 3.27 9.63
N PHE A 976 -29.25 4.42 10.28
CA PHE A 976 -28.87 5.75 9.80
C PHE A 976 -27.72 6.39 10.61
N GLY A 977 -27.07 5.61 11.49
CA GLY A 977 -26.06 6.11 12.42
C GLY A 977 -26.63 7.05 13.49
N SER A 978 -25.75 7.79 14.16
CA SER A 978 -26.11 8.77 15.19
C SER A 978 -25.11 9.93 15.28
N GLY A 979 -25.42 10.92 16.12
CA GLY A 979 -24.57 12.08 16.38
C GLY A 979 -24.41 13.01 15.19
N ARG A 980 -23.28 13.72 15.15
CA ARG A 980 -23.01 14.77 14.14
C ARG A 980 -23.03 14.27 12.70
N ARG A 981 -22.75 12.99 12.46
CA ARG A 981 -22.69 12.40 11.11
C ARG A 981 -23.86 11.45 10.82
N MET A 982 -24.95 11.58 11.56
CA MET A 982 -26.21 10.91 11.23
C MET A 982 -26.63 11.23 9.79
N CYS A 983 -27.24 10.26 9.13
CA CYS A 983 -27.72 10.43 7.76
C CYS A 983 -28.69 11.63 7.66
N PRO A 984 -28.39 12.66 6.85
CA PRO A 984 -29.32 13.78 6.65
C PRO A 984 -30.56 13.39 5.84
N GLY A 985 -30.51 12.28 5.10
CA GLY A 985 -31.61 11.76 4.28
C GLY A 985 -32.58 10.84 5.00
N VAL A 986 -32.56 10.73 6.34
CA VAL A 986 -33.41 9.77 7.08
C VAL A 986 -34.91 9.95 6.80
N SER A 987 -35.41 11.18 6.78
CA SER A 987 -36.82 11.47 6.50
C SER A 987 -37.21 11.10 5.06
N PHE A 988 -36.34 11.44 4.10
CA PHE A 988 -36.53 11.11 2.70
C PHE A 988 -36.51 9.59 2.47
N ALA A 989 -35.54 8.87 3.05
CA ALA A 989 -35.45 7.42 2.93
C ALA A 989 -36.70 6.73 3.49
N LEU A 990 -37.22 7.18 4.63
CA LEU A 990 -38.46 6.63 5.20
C LEU A 990 -39.67 6.84 4.27
N GLN A 991 -39.77 7.96 3.56
CA GLN A 991 -40.83 8.17 2.58
C GLN A 991 -40.65 7.28 1.34
N VAL A 992 -39.45 7.28 0.76
CA VAL A 992 -39.11 6.57 -0.49
C VAL A 992 -39.08 5.06 -0.33
N LEU A 993 -38.91 4.51 0.89
CA LEU A 993 -38.97 3.06 1.09
C LEU A 993 -40.39 2.55 1.27
N ASN A 994 -41.25 3.29 2.00
CA ASN A 994 -42.61 2.84 2.27
C ASN A 994 -43.49 2.86 1.03
N LEU A 995 -43.47 3.94 0.24
CA LEU A 995 -44.41 4.10 -0.87
C LEU A 995 -44.19 3.08 -2.00
N PRO A 996 -42.98 2.87 -2.55
CA PRO A 996 -42.76 1.86 -3.59
C PRO A 996 -43.05 0.44 -3.13
N LEU A 997 -42.70 0.11 -1.87
CA LEU A 997 -43.02 -1.20 -1.31
C LEU A 997 -44.53 -1.38 -1.21
N ALA A 998 -45.25 -0.40 -0.66
CA ALA A 998 -46.71 -0.42 -0.59
C ALA A 998 -47.35 -0.52 -1.97
N THR A 999 -46.87 0.26 -2.94
CA THR A 999 -47.36 0.23 -4.32
C THR A 999 -47.16 -1.15 -4.94
N LEU A 1000 -45.98 -1.74 -4.79
CA LEU A 1000 -45.68 -3.07 -5.31
C LEU A 1000 -46.57 -4.15 -4.69
N LEU A 1001 -46.69 -4.17 -3.35
CA LEU A 1001 -47.48 -5.15 -2.62
C LEU A 1001 -48.99 -5.00 -2.83
N HIS A 1002 -49.46 -3.76 -2.98
CA HIS A 1002 -50.87 -3.48 -3.27
C HIS A 1002 -51.23 -3.88 -4.70
N SER A 1003 -50.34 -3.57 -5.64
CA SER A 1003 -50.60 -3.77 -7.06
C SER A 1003 -50.33 -5.20 -7.53
N PHE A 1004 -49.50 -5.99 -6.85
CA PHE A 1004 -49.11 -7.29 -7.36
C PHE A 1004 -49.10 -8.38 -6.28
N GLU A 1005 -49.46 -9.58 -6.69
CA GLU A 1005 -49.11 -10.82 -6.00
C GLU A 1005 -47.69 -11.17 -6.45
N ILE A 1006 -46.83 -11.49 -5.49
CA ILE A 1006 -45.40 -11.62 -5.74
C ILE A 1006 -44.95 -13.02 -5.34
N GLU A 1007 -44.40 -13.77 -6.28
CA GLU A 1007 -43.93 -15.14 -6.07
C GLU A 1007 -42.50 -15.35 -6.56
N THR A 1008 -41.86 -16.40 -6.07
CA THR A 1008 -40.55 -16.85 -6.54
C THR A 1008 -40.73 -17.77 -7.75
N PRO A 1009 -40.00 -17.61 -8.87
CA PRO A 1009 -40.20 -18.42 -10.08
C PRO A 1009 -40.14 -19.93 -9.87
N SER A 1010 -39.30 -20.40 -8.94
CA SER A 1010 -39.08 -21.82 -8.64
C SER A 1010 -39.86 -22.34 -7.43
N GLY A 1011 -40.60 -21.48 -6.73
CA GLY A 1011 -41.22 -21.79 -5.44
C GLY A 1011 -40.25 -22.02 -4.27
N GLN A 1012 -38.93 -21.94 -4.51
CA GLN A 1012 -37.91 -22.14 -3.48
C GLN A 1012 -37.65 -20.86 -2.67
N PRO A 1013 -37.16 -20.98 -1.42
CA PRO A 1013 -36.70 -19.83 -0.65
C PRO A 1013 -35.61 -19.05 -1.38
N VAL A 1014 -35.68 -17.72 -1.26
CA VAL A 1014 -34.69 -16.77 -1.76
C VAL A 1014 -33.39 -16.91 -0.96
N ASP A 1015 -32.26 -16.99 -1.66
CA ASP A 1015 -30.93 -16.99 -1.04
C ASP A 1015 -30.65 -15.68 -0.27
N MET A 1016 -30.20 -15.78 0.98
CA MET A 1016 -29.96 -14.62 1.85
C MET A 1016 -28.46 -14.30 1.98
N SER A 1017 -27.62 -14.82 1.08
CA SER A 1017 -26.16 -14.58 1.10
C SER A 1017 -25.79 -13.12 0.78
N GLU A 1018 -24.87 -12.57 1.57
CA GLU A 1018 -24.36 -11.19 1.45
C GLU A 1018 -23.07 -11.15 0.61
N SER A 1019 -22.82 -10.02 -0.06
CA SER A 1019 -21.58 -9.73 -0.77
C SER A 1019 -20.82 -8.57 -0.14
N ALA A 1020 -19.50 -8.52 -0.37
CA ALA A 1020 -18.66 -7.45 0.15
C ALA A 1020 -18.80 -6.17 -0.70
N GLY A 1021 -18.97 -5.03 -0.05
CA GLY A 1021 -19.10 -3.72 -0.71
C GLY A 1021 -19.27 -2.58 0.30
N MET A 1022 -19.43 -1.36 -0.21
CA MET A 1022 -19.77 -0.19 0.61
C MET A 1022 -21.18 -0.33 1.20
N THR A 1023 -22.10 -0.87 0.40
CA THR A 1023 -23.45 -1.25 0.79
C THR A 1023 -23.58 -2.76 0.90
N ASN A 1024 -24.52 -3.22 1.73
CA ASN A 1024 -24.80 -4.65 1.92
C ASN A 1024 -25.57 -5.24 0.75
N LEU A 1025 -24.90 -5.48 -0.37
CA LEU A 1025 -25.52 -6.07 -1.56
C LEU A 1025 -25.74 -7.58 -1.37
N ARG A 1026 -26.83 -8.12 -1.90
CA ARG A 1026 -27.00 -9.58 -2.03
C ARG A 1026 -25.95 -10.16 -2.97
N ALA A 1027 -25.46 -11.36 -2.66
CA ALA A 1027 -24.53 -12.08 -3.52
C ALA A 1027 -25.16 -12.46 -4.87
N ASN A 1028 -26.46 -12.73 -4.88
CA ASN A 1028 -27.24 -13.09 -6.05
C ASN A 1028 -28.43 -12.12 -6.22
N PRO A 1029 -28.89 -11.81 -7.44
CA PRO A 1029 -30.10 -11.02 -7.67
C PRO A 1029 -31.39 -11.73 -7.18
N VAL A 1030 -32.50 -11.00 -6.98
CA VAL A 1030 -33.81 -11.60 -6.68
C VAL A 1030 -34.60 -11.62 -7.98
N ASP A 1031 -35.06 -12.80 -8.40
CA ASP A 1031 -36.04 -12.92 -9.47
C ASP A 1031 -37.44 -13.10 -8.87
N VAL A 1032 -38.40 -12.31 -9.36
CA VAL A 1032 -39.79 -12.32 -8.89
C VAL A 1032 -40.77 -12.44 -10.04
N LEU A 1033 -41.84 -13.21 -9.82
CA LEU A 1033 -43.03 -13.24 -10.66
C LEU A 1033 -44.05 -12.27 -10.08
N LEU A 1034 -44.58 -11.39 -10.93
CA LEU A 1034 -45.58 -10.39 -10.56
C LEU A 1034 -46.90 -10.72 -11.26
N THR A 1035 -47.96 -10.93 -10.47
CA THR A 1035 -49.32 -11.12 -10.99
C THR A 1035 -50.19 -9.94 -10.54
N PRO A 1036 -50.87 -9.22 -11.45
CA PRO A 1036 -51.73 -8.09 -11.08
C PRO A 1036 -52.82 -8.46 -10.05
N ARG A 1037 -52.98 -7.65 -8.99
CA ARG A 1037 -54.05 -7.77 -7.96
C ARG A 1037 -55.19 -6.77 -8.13
N LEU A 1038 -54.90 -5.59 -8.67
CA LEU A 1038 -55.85 -4.50 -8.84
C LEU A 1038 -56.63 -4.64 -10.16
N PRO A 1039 -57.73 -3.90 -10.33
CA PRO A 1039 -58.43 -3.82 -11.61
C PRO A 1039 -57.53 -3.25 -12.73
N PRO A 1040 -57.63 -3.75 -13.98
CA PRO A 1040 -56.82 -3.30 -15.12
C PRO A 1040 -56.75 -1.77 -15.34
N PRO A 1041 -57.82 -0.97 -15.13
CA PRO A 1041 -57.76 0.47 -15.30
C PRO A 1041 -56.73 1.18 -14.41
N LEU A 1042 -56.39 0.58 -13.26
CA LEU A 1042 -55.42 1.15 -12.32
C LEU A 1042 -53.96 0.92 -12.74
N TYR A 1043 -53.70 0.19 -13.82
CA TYR A 1043 -52.35 0.02 -14.41
C TYR A 1043 -52.15 0.84 -15.68
N ALA A 1044 -53.22 1.43 -16.23
CA ALA A 1044 -53.11 2.29 -17.40
C ALA A 1044 -52.39 3.59 -17.01
N ALA A 1045 -51.29 3.90 -17.69
CA ALA A 1045 -50.59 5.17 -17.49
C ALA A 1045 -51.56 6.32 -17.79
N THR A 1046 -51.74 7.24 -16.82
CA THR A 1046 -52.25 8.57 -17.13
C THR A 1046 -51.19 9.26 -17.99
N ASN A 1047 -51.47 9.37 -19.29
CA ASN A 1047 -50.68 10.18 -20.23
C ASN A 1047 -50.53 11.62 -19.75
#